data_AF-A0A7V2SKF5-F1
#
_entry.id   AF-A0A7V2SKF5-F1
#
_cell.length_a   1.000
_cell.length_b   1.000
_cell.length_c   1.000
_cell.angle_alpha   90.00
_cell.angle_beta   90.00
_cell.angle_gamma   90.00
#
_symmetry.space_group_name_H-M   'P 1'
#
loop_
_entity.id
_entity.type
_entity.pdbx_description
1 polymer ?
#
loop_
_entity_poly.entity_id
_entity_poly.type
_entity_poly.pdbx_seq_one_letter_code
_entity_poly.pdbx_strand_id
1 'polypeptide(L)'
;MTQFAASIDLSSLNGSNGFRLDGITLNSRSGNSVSSAGDINGDGYDDVIIGAKNANSSRGDTFIVFGRAGGFASSLALSSLDGSNGFVLNGESLALASGTSVSAAGDVNGDGFDDIIIGAPGASPNTTGRSYVVFGKAAPFAATVALANLDGTDGFKINGVDTDDFSGQSVSSAGDVNGDGFDDFIIGAHSADPANNNLDAGEAYLVFGKAAGFGASLNLSSLTGNNGFRLDGVDNFSQTGFSVSSAGDVNGDGFDDILVAAPWANPTNSNLTSHGGETYLVFGKPAGFAATFDLSSLDGSNGFRFDGAHTSWFTGFSVSSAGDINGDGFDDIIVGTNVFSLQGESYVIFGKAAGFSASFGISSLGGNNGFVIPGIDNGDYSGSSVSAAGDVNGDGFDDILIGARTADGNGLALSGESYVIFGKASGFGISFSLASLDGSNGFKVNGLRGGDRSGQSVSSAGDVNGDGFADIIIGAPSANYIIPNNAGESYVVFGVKETATALNLTGAGGDQTMLGGTLGDTIAGLGGNDILKGFAGDDSLDGGDGDDVLLGGRGSDVENGGAGNDAIYGSNGNDTVNGGDGDDLLKGNNHNDTLDGGKGNDTLYGGAHHDTMSGGTGADRLYGGTGNDILNGNRGNDRLRGGDGNDHLSGQRNNDHIKGGAGDDIVDGGEGRDWLFGGTGADSFVFAATYGTDSIHDWQDGIDNIDLTAFGFTDFATEVLNHASQVGADLVLTFGSDVLTINNFLLADFDDSDVLLT
;
A
#
# COMPACT_ATOMS: atom_id res chain seq x y z
N MET A 1 -2.88 -13.52 3.60
CA MET A 1 -3.96 -13.35 2.61
C MET A 1 -4.35 -11.89 2.64
N THR A 2 -4.29 -11.21 1.50
CA THR A 2 -4.78 -9.84 1.37
C THR A 2 -6.28 -9.83 1.60
N GLN A 3 -6.80 -8.86 2.35
CA GLN A 3 -8.24 -8.80 2.63
C GLN A 3 -9.04 -8.43 1.37
N PHE A 4 -8.42 -7.69 0.46
CA PHE A 4 -8.92 -7.51 -0.90
C PHE A 4 -8.52 -8.69 -1.79
N ALA A 5 -9.51 -9.25 -2.47
CA ALA A 5 -9.25 -10.13 -3.61
C ALA A 5 -8.75 -9.29 -4.79
N ALA A 6 -7.89 -9.87 -5.62
CA ALA A 6 -7.44 -9.26 -6.88
C ALA A 6 -8.59 -8.73 -7.75
N SER A 7 -9.79 -9.33 -7.62
CA SER A 7 -10.98 -8.85 -8.28
C SER A 7 -12.25 -8.99 -7.45
N ILE A 8 -13.08 -7.95 -7.48
CA ILE A 8 -14.41 -7.88 -6.90
C ILE A 8 -15.44 -7.88 -8.03
N ASP A 9 -16.44 -8.76 -7.92
CA ASP A 9 -17.61 -8.75 -8.80
C ASP A 9 -18.73 -7.97 -8.12
N LEU A 10 -19.34 -6.99 -8.80
CA LEU A 10 -20.44 -6.20 -8.25
C LEU A 10 -21.67 -7.04 -7.85
N SER A 11 -21.81 -8.27 -8.34
CA SER A 11 -22.84 -9.22 -7.89
C SER A 11 -22.62 -9.74 -6.47
N SER A 12 -21.38 -9.63 -5.95
CA SER A 12 -21.00 -10.11 -4.62
C SER A 12 -21.32 -9.11 -3.49
N LEU A 13 -21.75 -7.89 -3.83
CA LEU A 13 -22.13 -6.87 -2.86
C LEU A 13 -23.37 -7.29 -2.08
N ASN A 14 -23.25 -7.31 -0.76
CA ASN A 14 -24.26 -7.91 0.12
C ASN A 14 -24.70 -7.01 1.29
N GLY A 15 -24.20 -5.78 1.34
CA GLY A 15 -24.46 -4.81 2.41
C GLY A 15 -23.40 -4.78 3.51
N SER A 16 -22.50 -5.77 3.56
CA SER A 16 -21.34 -5.80 4.47
C SER A 16 -20.01 -5.49 3.77
N ASN A 17 -19.95 -5.56 2.44
CA ASN A 17 -18.78 -5.23 1.61
C ASN A 17 -19.10 -4.16 0.56
N GLY A 18 -20.21 -3.45 0.75
CA GLY A 18 -20.78 -2.53 -0.21
C GLY A 18 -22.21 -2.90 -0.61
N PHE A 19 -22.84 -2.04 -1.41
CA PHE A 19 -24.25 -2.17 -1.81
C PHE A 19 -24.54 -1.48 -3.14
N ARG A 20 -25.65 -1.86 -3.76
CA ARG A 20 -26.12 -1.31 -5.04
C ARG A 20 -27.20 -0.24 -4.86
N LEU A 21 -27.13 0.83 -5.63
CA LEU A 21 -28.13 1.88 -5.73
C LEU A 21 -28.93 1.72 -7.03
N ASP A 22 -30.21 1.37 -6.90
CA ASP A 22 -31.10 1.13 -8.04
C ASP A 22 -31.73 2.43 -8.54
N GLY A 23 -31.46 2.79 -9.80
CA GLY A 23 -32.04 3.95 -10.46
C GLY A 23 -33.57 3.89 -10.60
N ILE A 24 -34.20 5.05 -10.81
CA ILE A 24 -35.65 5.20 -10.65
C ILE A 24 -36.49 4.87 -11.90
N THR A 25 -36.29 5.57 -13.01
CA THR A 25 -37.21 5.56 -14.16
C THR A 25 -36.50 5.22 -15.46
N LEU A 26 -37.28 4.76 -16.44
CA LEU A 26 -36.83 4.48 -17.80
C LEU A 26 -35.95 5.62 -18.36
N ASN A 27 -34.72 5.28 -18.76
CA ASN A 27 -33.74 6.19 -19.36
C ASN A 27 -33.22 7.32 -18.46
N SER A 28 -33.41 7.24 -17.13
CA SER A 28 -32.87 8.25 -16.19
C SER A 28 -31.35 8.35 -16.23
N ARG A 29 -30.67 7.24 -16.54
CA ARG A 29 -29.20 7.11 -16.51
C ARG A 29 -28.59 7.51 -15.17
N SER A 30 -29.17 7.03 -14.07
CA SER A 30 -28.59 7.20 -12.73
C SER A 30 -27.16 6.68 -12.67
N GLY A 31 -26.29 7.38 -11.95
CA GLY A 31 -24.85 7.10 -11.96
C GLY A 31 -24.14 7.69 -13.19
N ASN A 32 -24.72 8.74 -13.82
CA ASN A 32 -24.02 9.44 -14.89
C ASN A 32 -22.82 10.21 -14.38
N SER A 33 -22.96 10.78 -13.19
CA SER A 33 -21.90 11.34 -12.35
C SER A 33 -22.14 10.84 -10.92
N VAL A 34 -21.08 10.53 -10.19
CA VAL A 34 -21.11 10.15 -8.78
C VAL A 34 -20.02 10.89 -8.02
N SER A 35 -20.24 11.15 -6.74
CA SER A 35 -19.26 11.75 -5.83
C SER A 35 -19.66 11.50 -4.38
N SER A 36 -18.71 11.61 -3.45
CA SER A 36 -19.04 11.88 -2.04
C SER A 36 -19.81 13.21 -1.93
N ALA A 37 -20.64 13.32 -0.91
CA ALA A 37 -21.31 14.55 -0.49
C ALA A 37 -20.68 15.13 0.79
N GLY A 38 -19.69 14.46 1.39
CA GLY A 38 -19.32 14.68 2.78
C GLY A 38 -20.46 14.34 3.73
N ASP A 39 -20.41 14.83 4.96
CA ASP A 39 -21.46 14.71 5.96
C ASP A 39 -22.47 15.87 5.83
N ILE A 40 -23.33 15.81 4.79
CA ILE A 40 -24.31 16.86 4.50
C ILE A 40 -25.37 17.00 5.62
N ASN A 41 -25.51 15.98 6.46
CA ASN A 41 -26.59 15.86 7.42
C ASN A 41 -26.13 15.95 8.90
N GLY A 42 -24.82 15.93 9.13
CA GLY A 42 -24.13 16.07 10.41
C GLY A 42 -24.26 14.86 11.33
N ASP A 43 -24.42 13.65 10.79
CA ASP A 43 -24.52 12.42 11.58
C ASP A 43 -23.19 11.66 11.73
N GLY A 44 -22.12 12.20 11.17
CA GLY A 44 -20.74 11.72 11.28
C GLY A 44 -20.39 10.63 10.28
N TYR A 45 -21.19 10.45 9.23
CA TYR A 45 -20.92 9.51 8.13
C TYR A 45 -20.91 10.27 6.81
N ASP A 46 -20.05 9.86 5.89
CA ASP A 46 -20.06 10.44 4.56
C ASP A 46 -21.30 9.98 3.78
N ASP A 47 -21.90 10.92 3.07
CA ASP A 47 -23.07 10.71 2.23
C ASP A 47 -22.63 10.63 0.76
N VAL A 48 -23.47 10.09 -0.12
CA VAL A 48 -23.14 9.96 -1.55
C VAL A 48 -24.13 10.66 -2.47
N ILE A 49 -23.60 11.26 -3.55
CA ILE A 49 -24.36 11.97 -4.58
C ILE A 49 -24.39 11.17 -5.88
N ILE A 50 -25.57 11.06 -6.49
CA ILE A 50 -25.79 10.34 -7.74
C ILE A 50 -26.54 11.24 -8.73
N GLY A 51 -25.88 11.60 -9.83
CA GLY A 51 -26.46 12.36 -10.92
C GLY A 51 -27.20 11.48 -11.93
N ALA A 52 -28.41 11.91 -12.32
CA ALA A 52 -29.25 11.27 -13.33
C ALA A 52 -29.78 12.30 -14.33
N LYS A 53 -28.90 12.80 -15.19
CA LYS A 53 -29.20 13.91 -16.11
C LYS A 53 -30.40 13.73 -17.05
N ASN A 54 -30.82 12.49 -17.32
CA ASN A 54 -31.95 12.22 -18.20
C ASN A 54 -33.26 11.96 -17.45
N ALA A 55 -33.24 11.95 -16.13
CA ALA A 55 -34.43 11.75 -15.31
C ALA A 55 -35.45 12.89 -15.50
N ASN A 56 -36.70 12.62 -15.07
CA ASN A 56 -37.76 13.61 -15.00
C ASN A 56 -37.99 14.37 -16.32
N SER A 57 -38.12 13.63 -17.44
CA SER A 57 -38.24 14.21 -18.79
C SER A 57 -37.06 15.09 -19.20
N SER A 58 -35.82 14.64 -18.94
CA SER A 58 -34.57 15.36 -19.22
C SER A 58 -34.42 16.68 -18.46
N ARG A 59 -35.19 16.90 -17.38
CA ARG A 59 -34.89 17.96 -16.41
C ARG A 59 -33.60 17.61 -15.65
N GLY A 60 -33.38 16.32 -15.41
CA GLY A 60 -32.33 15.80 -14.55
C GLY A 60 -32.77 15.76 -13.10
N ASP A 61 -32.38 14.70 -12.40
CA ASP A 61 -32.52 14.57 -10.95
C ASP A 61 -31.15 14.23 -10.35
N THR A 62 -30.91 14.68 -9.12
CA THR A 62 -29.74 14.32 -8.33
C THR A 62 -30.23 13.66 -7.04
N PHE A 63 -29.63 12.54 -6.65
CA PHE A 63 -30.00 11.79 -5.46
C PHE A 63 -28.89 11.89 -4.42
N ILE A 64 -29.26 12.12 -3.18
CA ILE A 64 -28.36 12.06 -2.03
C ILE A 64 -28.81 10.84 -1.21
N VAL A 65 -27.87 9.98 -0.85
CA VAL A 65 -28.10 8.82 0.00
C VAL A 65 -27.25 8.98 1.24
N PHE A 66 -27.89 8.89 2.41
CA PHE A 66 -27.17 9.08 3.67
C PHE A 66 -26.35 7.85 4.06
N GLY A 67 -25.13 8.10 4.50
CA GLY A 67 -24.27 7.17 5.22
C GLY A 67 -24.88 6.77 6.55
N ARG A 68 -24.33 5.72 7.15
CA ARG A 68 -24.68 5.25 8.50
C ARG A 68 -23.76 4.13 8.94
N ALA A 69 -23.61 3.98 10.25
CA ALA A 69 -23.03 2.79 10.87
C ALA A 69 -23.58 1.50 10.24
N GLY A 70 -22.66 0.60 9.86
CA GLY A 70 -22.88 -0.66 9.15
C GLY A 70 -24.25 -1.33 9.31
N GLY A 71 -24.80 -1.81 8.19
CA GLY A 71 -26.15 -2.39 8.13
C GLY A 71 -26.91 -2.02 6.85
N PHE A 72 -26.21 -1.81 5.74
CA PHE A 72 -26.84 -1.60 4.46
C PHE A 72 -27.49 -2.91 3.98
N ALA A 73 -28.62 -2.79 3.30
CA ALA A 73 -29.10 -3.91 2.49
C ALA A 73 -28.20 -4.02 1.25
N SER A 74 -28.15 -5.20 0.63
CA SER A 74 -27.40 -5.40 -0.62
C SER A 74 -27.82 -4.46 -1.75
N SER A 75 -29.04 -3.91 -1.68
CA SER A 75 -29.47 -2.84 -2.58
C SER A 75 -30.43 -1.84 -1.91
N LEU A 76 -30.41 -0.61 -2.41
CA LEU A 76 -31.32 0.47 -2.05
C LEU A 76 -31.92 1.07 -3.33
N ALA A 77 -33.25 1.19 -3.39
CA ALA A 77 -33.91 1.87 -4.49
C ALA A 77 -33.91 3.38 -4.26
N LEU A 78 -33.40 4.17 -5.21
CA LEU A 78 -33.37 5.63 -5.11
C LEU A 78 -34.77 6.25 -5.06
N SER A 79 -35.81 5.51 -5.46
CA SER A 79 -37.22 5.92 -5.34
C SER A 79 -37.76 5.78 -3.90
N SER A 80 -37.02 5.14 -3.01
CA SER A 80 -37.38 4.96 -1.59
C SER A 80 -36.81 6.05 -0.67
N LEU A 81 -36.13 7.05 -1.23
CA LEU A 81 -35.61 8.18 -0.47
C LEU A 81 -36.75 9.03 0.09
N ASP A 82 -36.72 9.27 1.40
CA ASP A 82 -37.84 9.88 2.13
C ASP A 82 -37.44 11.07 3.02
N GLY A 83 -36.18 11.49 2.97
CA GLY A 83 -35.59 12.55 3.78
C GLY A 83 -34.93 12.06 5.07
N SER A 84 -35.11 10.79 5.44
CA SER A 84 -34.43 10.15 6.58
C SER A 84 -33.28 9.22 6.18
N ASN A 85 -33.28 8.74 4.93
CA ASN A 85 -32.26 7.87 4.33
C ASN A 85 -31.61 8.53 3.10
N GLY A 86 -31.81 9.84 2.94
CA GLY A 86 -31.45 10.62 1.77
C GLY A 86 -32.65 11.28 1.11
N PHE A 87 -32.41 12.04 0.05
CA PHE A 87 -33.43 12.87 -0.63
C PHE A 87 -33.12 13.09 -2.11
N VAL A 88 -34.11 13.64 -2.83
CA VAL A 88 -34.01 13.91 -4.27
C VAL A 88 -34.03 15.41 -4.56
N LEU A 89 -33.13 15.85 -5.43
CA LEU A 89 -33.08 17.20 -5.99
C LEU A 89 -33.58 17.19 -7.42
N ASN A 90 -34.72 17.83 -7.65
CA ASN A 90 -35.32 17.88 -8.98
C ASN A 90 -34.89 19.14 -9.75
N GLY A 91 -34.50 18.97 -11.02
CA GLY A 91 -34.19 20.07 -11.93
C GLY A 91 -35.34 21.07 -12.07
N GLU A 92 -35.02 22.34 -12.33
CA GLU A 92 -36.00 23.44 -12.39
C GLU A 92 -36.95 23.38 -13.61
N SER A 93 -36.48 23.03 -14.81
CA SER A 93 -37.26 23.03 -16.07
C SER A 93 -36.78 21.96 -17.06
N LEU A 94 -37.50 21.74 -18.17
CA LEU A 94 -37.17 20.71 -19.17
C LEU A 94 -35.83 20.99 -19.84
N ALA A 95 -35.05 19.94 -20.12
CA ALA A 95 -33.77 19.97 -20.83
C ALA A 95 -32.58 20.65 -20.10
N LEU A 96 -32.66 20.92 -18.80
CA LEU A 96 -31.53 21.44 -18.01
C LEU A 96 -30.39 20.42 -17.83
N ALA A 97 -30.73 19.13 -17.81
CA ALA A 97 -29.81 18.02 -17.54
C ALA A 97 -29.05 18.18 -16.20
N SER A 98 -29.72 18.60 -15.11
CA SER A 98 -29.08 18.67 -13.79
C SER A 98 -28.60 17.29 -13.33
N GLY A 99 -27.46 17.25 -12.65
CA GLY A 99 -26.77 16.00 -12.33
C GLY A 99 -26.02 15.44 -13.54
N THR A 100 -25.60 16.30 -14.48
CA THR A 100 -24.60 15.95 -15.50
C THR A 100 -23.21 15.82 -14.88
N SER A 101 -22.92 16.67 -13.90
CA SER A 101 -21.77 16.62 -13.01
C SER A 101 -22.25 16.92 -11.59
N VAL A 102 -21.67 16.25 -10.61
CA VAL A 102 -21.95 16.42 -9.18
C VAL A 102 -20.64 16.29 -8.42
N SER A 103 -20.52 17.01 -7.31
CA SER A 103 -19.39 16.90 -6.39
C SER A 103 -19.79 17.45 -5.03
N ALA A 104 -19.10 17.03 -3.97
CA ALA A 104 -19.03 17.82 -2.75
C ALA A 104 -18.56 19.24 -3.07
N ALA A 105 -19.04 20.22 -2.31
CA ALA A 105 -18.54 21.58 -2.33
C ALA A 105 -17.77 21.91 -1.05
N GLY A 106 -17.79 21.03 -0.03
CA GLY A 106 -17.29 21.33 1.31
C GLY A 106 -18.22 22.30 2.06
N ASP A 107 -17.80 22.84 3.20
CA ASP A 107 -18.56 23.84 3.95
C ASP A 107 -18.33 25.25 3.38
N VAL A 108 -19.01 25.56 2.27
CA VAL A 108 -18.82 26.84 1.56
C VAL A 108 -19.41 28.02 2.32
N ASN A 109 -20.24 27.77 3.34
CA ASN A 109 -21.02 28.77 4.03
C ASN A 109 -20.63 28.92 5.51
N GLY A 110 -19.82 28.01 6.05
CA GLY A 110 -19.26 28.05 7.40
C GLY A 110 -20.21 27.58 8.49
N ASP A 111 -21.21 26.77 8.18
CA ASP A 111 -22.18 26.28 9.17
C ASP A 111 -21.84 24.91 9.76
N GLY A 112 -20.72 24.31 9.32
CA GLY A 112 -20.17 23.06 9.81
C GLY A 112 -20.79 21.82 9.20
N PHE A 113 -21.57 21.95 8.11
CA PHE A 113 -22.08 20.83 7.32
C PHE A 113 -21.48 20.90 5.92
N ASP A 114 -21.21 19.74 5.33
CA ASP A 114 -20.75 19.71 3.95
C ASP A 114 -21.88 20.13 3.00
N ASP A 115 -21.54 20.96 2.03
CA ASP A 115 -22.43 21.42 0.96
C ASP A 115 -22.14 20.64 -0.32
N ILE A 116 -23.05 20.72 -1.29
CA ILE A 116 -22.89 20.01 -2.58
C ILE A 116 -23.10 20.93 -3.77
N ILE A 117 -22.38 20.65 -4.87
CA ILE A 117 -22.51 21.36 -6.14
C ILE A 117 -22.99 20.45 -7.26
N ILE A 118 -23.92 20.98 -8.08
CA ILE A 118 -24.60 20.25 -9.14
C ILE A 118 -24.54 21.06 -10.44
N GLY A 119 -23.96 20.46 -11.47
CA GLY A 119 -23.92 21.01 -12.82
C GLY A 119 -25.15 20.68 -13.67
N ALA A 120 -25.61 21.67 -14.42
CA ALA A 120 -26.73 21.60 -15.36
C ALA A 120 -26.39 22.38 -16.65
N PRO A 121 -25.51 21.84 -17.51
CA PRO A 121 -24.98 22.57 -18.67
C PRO A 121 -26.04 22.84 -19.76
N GLY A 122 -27.14 22.08 -19.79
CA GLY A 122 -28.26 22.33 -20.70
C GLY A 122 -29.18 23.49 -20.26
N ALA A 123 -28.87 24.15 -19.14
CA ALA A 123 -29.78 25.08 -18.49
C ALA A 123 -29.86 26.47 -19.13
N SER A 124 -30.85 26.71 -20.01
CA SER A 124 -31.40 28.01 -20.47
C SER A 124 -32.05 27.82 -21.86
N PRO A 125 -32.99 28.67 -22.34
CA PRO A 125 -33.40 28.68 -23.75
C PRO A 125 -32.25 28.79 -24.75
N ASN A 126 -31.08 29.25 -24.28
CA ASN A 126 -29.87 29.51 -25.06
C ASN A 126 -28.61 28.88 -24.41
N THR A 127 -28.72 27.72 -23.73
CA THR A 127 -27.54 26.86 -23.42
C THR A 127 -26.37 27.54 -22.68
N THR A 128 -26.65 28.60 -21.90
CA THR A 128 -25.65 29.30 -21.08
C THR A 128 -25.08 28.42 -19.96
N GLY A 129 -25.81 27.36 -19.60
CA GLY A 129 -25.51 26.50 -18.47
C GLY A 129 -25.83 27.13 -17.11
N ARG A 130 -25.94 26.27 -16.09
CA ARG A 130 -26.13 26.64 -14.69
C ARG A 130 -25.48 25.63 -13.78
N SER A 131 -25.20 26.08 -12.56
CA SER A 131 -24.90 25.21 -11.43
C SER A 131 -25.77 25.56 -10.23
N TYR A 132 -25.82 24.68 -9.25
CA TYR A 132 -26.54 24.87 -8.00
C TYR A 132 -25.66 24.43 -6.85
N VAL A 133 -25.62 25.21 -5.79
CA VAL A 133 -25.10 24.77 -4.50
C VAL A 133 -26.29 24.54 -3.59
N VAL A 134 -26.32 23.39 -2.91
CA VAL A 134 -27.33 23.05 -1.91
C VAL A 134 -26.61 22.90 -0.58
N PHE A 135 -27.10 23.61 0.43
CA PHE A 135 -26.44 23.60 1.73
C PHE A 135 -26.79 22.36 2.54
N GLY A 136 -25.78 21.84 3.24
CA GLY A 136 -25.94 20.88 4.30
C GLY A 136 -26.70 21.47 5.49
N LYS A 137 -27.22 20.59 6.34
CA LYS A 137 -27.86 20.95 7.60
C LYS A 137 -28.17 19.70 8.41
N ALA A 138 -28.32 19.90 9.71
CA ALA A 138 -28.89 18.89 10.58
C ALA A 138 -30.25 18.38 10.05
N ALA A 139 -30.39 17.04 10.01
CA ALA A 139 -31.63 16.37 9.66
C ALA A 139 -32.86 16.92 10.43
N PRO A 140 -34.07 16.91 9.85
CA PRO A 140 -34.45 16.17 8.65
C PRO A 140 -34.41 16.99 7.34
N PHE A 141 -34.15 16.28 6.24
CA PHE A 141 -34.39 16.80 4.89
C PHE A 141 -35.81 16.47 4.42
N ALA A 142 -36.33 17.27 3.49
CA ALA A 142 -37.53 16.87 2.76
C ALA A 142 -37.15 15.79 1.74
N ALA A 143 -37.98 14.76 1.57
CA ALA A 143 -37.78 13.70 0.58
C ALA A 143 -37.49 14.22 -0.85
N THR A 144 -38.02 15.40 -1.17
CA THR A 144 -37.78 16.05 -2.45
C THR A 144 -37.62 17.55 -2.26
N VAL A 145 -36.53 18.10 -2.79
CA VAL A 145 -36.27 19.53 -2.86
C VAL A 145 -36.20 19.93 -4.34
N ALA A 146 -36.87 21.01 -4.71
CA ALA A 146 -36.81 21.52 -6.07
C ALA A 146 -35.70 22.57 -6.16
N LEU A 147 -34.74 22.39 -7.06
CA LEU A 147 -33.65 23.37 -7.29
C LEU A 147 -34.18 24.76 -7.67
N ALA A 148 -35.40 24.81 -8.24
CA ALA A 148 -36.11 26.05 -8.54
C ALA A 148 -36.39 26.93 -7.30
N ASN A 149 -36.47 26.32 -6.11
CA ASN A 149 -36.88 26.97 -4.87
C ASN A 149 -35.70 27.45 -4.02
N LEU A 150 -34.46 27.21 -4.44
CA LEU A 150 -33.27 27.72 -3.75
C LEU A 150 -33.31 29.25 -3.70
N ASP A 151 -33.21 29.80 -2.49
CA ASP A 151 -33.43 31.21 -2.18
C ASP A 151 -32.27 31.87 -1.41
N GLY A 152 -31.18 31.12 -1.22
CA GLY A 152 -30.01 31.52 -0.44
C GLY A 152 -29.99 30.96 0.98
N THR A 153 -31.08 30.33 1.46
CA THR A 153 -31.14 29.73 2.81
C THR A 153 -30.80 28.25 2.82
N ASP A 154 -31.34 27.48 1.86
CA ASP A 154 -31.03 26.05 1.68
C ASP A 154 -30.07 25.82 0.48
N GLY A 155 -29.42 26.89 0.01
CA GLY A 155 -28.59 26.90 -1.18
C GLY A 155 -29.00 27.96 -2.20
N PHE A 156 -28.28 28.02 -3.32
CA PHE A 156 -28.43 29.08 -4.33
C PHE A 156 -28.16 28.60 -5.76
N LYS A 157 -28.61 29.41 -6.72
CA LYS A 157 -28.42 29.16 -8.16
C LYS A 157 -27.22 29.92 -8.69
N ILE A 158 -26.52 29.34 -9.65
CA ILE A 158 -25.38 29.96 -10.31
C ILE A 158 -25.67 30.03 -11.81
N ASN A 159 -25.70 31.25 -12.35
CA ASN A 159 -25.98 31.49 -13.76
C ASN A 159 -24.67 31.60 -14.56
N GLY A 160 -24.59 30.84 -15.65
CA GLY A 160 -23.57 31.02 -16.69
C GLY A 160 -23.61 32.41 -17.32
N VAL A 161 -22.57 32.72 -18.10
CA VAL A 161 -22.34 34.08 -18.63
C VAL A 161 -22.98 34.24 -20.00
N ASP A 162 -22.46 33.53 -21.00
CA ASP A 162 -22.85 33.67 -22.40
C ASP A 162 -23.55 32.41 -22.93
N THR A 163 -24.26 32.61 -24.05
CA THR A 163 -25.01 31.54 -24.72
C THR A 163 -24.06 30.51 -25.30
N ASP A 164 -24.40 29.22 -25.17
CA ASP A 164 -23.58 28.09 -25.63
C ASP A 164 -22.27 27.86 -24.84
N ASP A 165 -22.05 28.51 -23.69
CA ASP A 165 -20.87 28.26 -22.84
C ASP A 165 -20.89 26.88 -22.14
N PHE A 166 -22.08 26.30 -21.97
CA PHE A 166 -22.31 25.05 -21.23
C PHE A 166 -21.72 25.05 -19.81
N SER A 167 -21.83 26.18 -19.08
CA SER A 167 -21.41 26.26 -17.69
C SER A 167 -22.06 25.17 -16.82
N GLY A 168 -21.26 24.52 -15.97
CA GLY A 168 -21.69 23.36 -15.18
C GLY A 168 -21.53 22.04 -15.90
N GLN A 169 -20.79 21.99 -17.02
CA GLN A 169 -20.40 20.73 -17.66
C GLN A 169 -19.57 19.86 -16.72
N SER A 170 -18.66 20.48 -15.96
CA SER A 170 -17.91 19.89 -14.85
C SER A 170 -17.98 20.84 -13.66
N VAL A 171 -18.12 20.28 -12.47
CA VAL A 171 -18.12 20.99 -11.19
C VAL A 171 -17.32 20.16 -10.19
N SER A 172 -16.66 20.83 -9.25
CA SER A 172 -15.93 20.19 -8.16
C SER A 172 -15.80 21.15 -6.97
N SER A 173 -15.61 20.61 -5.76
CA SER A 173 -14.91 21.35 -4.70
C SER A 173 -13.54 21.80 -5.21
N ALA A 174 -13.07 22.94 -4.70
CA ALA A 174 -11.74 23.45 -4.90
C ALA A 174 -10.95 23.54 -3.57
N GLY A 175 -11.52 23.11 -2.44
CA GLY A 175 -10.93 23.30 -1.10
C GLY A 175 -10.81 24.77 -0.73
N ASP A 176 -9.98 25.12 0.25
CA ASP A 176 -9.73 26.51 0.66
C ASP A 176 -8.54 27.11 -0.11
N VAL A 177 -8.81 27.53 -1.34
CA VAL A 177 -7.80 28.08 -2.27
C VAL A 177 -7.21 29.40 -1.75
N ASN A 178 -8.00 30.13 -0.98
CA ASN A 178 -7.70 31.51 -0.60
C ASN A 178 -7.28 31.68 0.89
N GLY A 179 -7.42 30.61 1.67
CA GLY A 179 -7.05 30.48 3.08
C GLY A 179 -7.95 31.28 4.03
N ASP A 180 -9.22 31.47 3.70
CA ASP A 180 -10.17 32.16 4.57
C ASP A 180 -11.00 31.24 5.46
N GLY A 181 -10.75 29.93 5.38
CA GLY A 181 -11.33 28.88 6.20
C GLY A 181 -12.71 28.43 5.75
N PHE A 182 -13.11 28.76 4.53
CA PHE A 182 -14.33 28.25 3.90
C PHE A 182 -13.95 27.50 2.64
N ASP A 183 -14.67 26.42 2.34
CA ASP A 183 -14.43 25.70 1.11
C ASP A 183 -14.88 26.54 -0.10
N ASP A 184 -14.07 26.47 -1.15
CA ASP A 184 -14.30 27.08 -2.44
C ASP A 184 -14.74 26.01 -3.44
N PHE A 185 -15.28 26.44 -4.58
CA PHE A 185 -15.70 25.50 -5.62
C PHE A 185 -15.44 26.04 -7.02
N ILE A 186 -15.29 25.12 -7.96
CA ILE A 186 -14.96 25.42 -9.35
C ILE A 186 -16.01 24.88 -10.34
N ILE A 187 -16.29 25.69 -11.37
CA ILE A 187 -17.26 25.39 -12.41
C ILE A 187 -16.59 25.55 -13.79
N GLY A 188 -16.67 24.50 -14.59
CA GLY A 188 -16.22 24.49 -15.98
C GLY A 188 -17.27 25.02 -16.95
N ALA A 189 -16.83 25.83 -17.91
CA ALA A 189 -17.60 26.38 -19.04
C ALA A 189 -16.80 26.17 -20.34
N HIS A 190 -16.70 24.89 -20.74
CA HIS A 190 -15.76 24.44 -21.76
C HIS A 190 -15.95 25.01 -23.18
N SER A 191 -17.10 25.63 -23.49
CA SER A 191 -17.34 26.24 -24.80
C SER A 191 -17.38 27.77 -24.73
N ALA A 192 -17.01 28.35 -23.59
CA ALA A 192 -16.96 29.81 -23.47
C ALA A 192 -15.87 30.42 -24.37
N ASP A 193 -16.17 31.59 -24.90
CA ASP A 193 -15.26 32.42 -25.69
C ASP A 193 -14.63 33.50 -24.79
N PRO A 194 -13.40 33.30 -24.26
CA PRO A 194 -12.77 34.30 -23.41
C PRO A 194 -12.60 35.64 -24.11
N ALA A 195 -12.47 36.71 -23.31
CA ALA A 195 -12.53 38.11 -23.76
C ALA A 195 -11.47 38.52 -24.81
N ASN A 196 -10.51 37.64 -25.12
CA ASN A 196 -9.53 37.76 -26.19
C ASN A 196 -10.06 37.37 -27.59
N ASN A 197 -11.32 36.90 -27.70
CA ASN A 197 -11.96 36.35 -28.91
C ASN A 197 -11.35 35.03 -29.40
N ASN A 198 -10.79 34.23 -28.51
CA ASN A 198 -10.45 32.86 -28.85
C ASN A 198 -11.73 32.01 -28.88
N LEU A 199 -12.03 31.45 -30.05
CA LEU A 199 -13.22 30.64 -30.29
C LEU A 199 -13.14 29.31 -29.53
N ASP A 200 -14.14 28.99 -28.72
CA ASP A 200 -14.27 27.77 -27.90
C ASP A 200 -12.98 27.43 -27.11
N ALA A 201 -12.24 28.45 -26.66
CA ALA A 201 -11.07 28.22 -25.82
C ALA A 201 -11.44 27.71 -24.43
N GLY A 202 -12.67 27.98 -24.00
CA GLY A 202 -13.23 27.56 -22.72
C GLY A 202 -12.78 28.46 -21.57
N GLU A 203 -13.58 28.43 -20.51
CA GLU A 203 -13.31 29.14 -19.26
C GLU A 203 -13.63 28.22 -18.06
N ALA A 204 -13.02 28.52 -16.92
CA ALA A 204 -13.43 27.97 -15.63
C ALA A 204 -13.64 29.11 -14.63
N TYR A 205 -14.45 28.86 -13.62
CA TYR A 205 -14.86 29.87 -12.64
C TYR A 205 -14.70 29.31 -11.24
N LEU A 206 -13.78 29.89 -10.48
CA LEU A 206 -13.65 29.62 -9.06
C LEU A 206 -14.51 30.61 -8.28
N VAL A 207 -15.29 30.13 -7.32
CA VAL A 207 -16.11 30.96 -6.44
C VAL A 207 -15.69 30.71 -5.00
N PHE A 208 -15.45 31.79 -4.27
CA PHE A 208 -15.04 31.68 -2.87
C PHE A 208 -16.21 31.44 -1.93
N GLY A 209 -15.99 30.55 -0.96
CA GLY A 209 -16.84 30.37 0.21
C GLY A 209 -16.91 31.64 1.07
N LYS A 210 -17.88 31.72 1.98
CA LYS A 210 -18.01 32.83 2.94
C LYS A 210 -19.06 32.60 4.03
N ALA A 211 -18.71 33.00 5.24
CA ALA A 211 -19.63 33.07 6.40
C ALA A 211 -20.90 33.93 6.21
N ALA A 212 -20.91 34.89 5.29
CA ALA A 212 -22.10 35.73 5.09
C ALA A 212 -23.23 35.00 4.33
N GLY A 213 -22.98 33.78 3.88
CA GLY A 213 -23.86 33.01 3.01
C GLY A 213 -24.04 33.68 1.65
N PHE A 214 -24.93 33.09 0.85
CA PHE A 214 -25.18 33.50 -0.53
C PHE A 214 -26.62 34.00 -0.69
N GLY A 215 -26.83 34.93 -1.61
CA GLY A 215 -28.20 35.26 -2.05
C GLY A 215 -28.76 34.15 -2.93
N ALA A 216 -30.05 34.21 -3.25
CA ALA A 216 -30.73 33.21 -4.10
C ALA A 216 -30.05 32.91 -5.45
N SER A 217 -29.25 33.86 -5.98
CA SER A 217 -28.53 33.68 -7.23
C SER A 217 -27.18 34.38 -7.23
N LEU A 218 -26.18 33.74 -7.85
CA LEU A 218 -24.90 34.30 -8.24
C LEU A 218 -24.79 34.30 -9.77
N ASN A 219 -24.24 35.37 -10.35
CA ASN A 219 -23.89 35.40 -11.77
C ASN A 219 -22.37 35.29 -11.89
N LEU A 220 -21.87 34.37 -12.71
CA LEU A 220 -20.41 34.18 -12.87
C LEU A 220 -19.70 35.42 -13.43
N SER A 221 -20.41 36.27 -14.18
CA SER A 221 -19.88 37.56 -14.66
C SER A 221 -19.71 38.62 -13.56
N SER A 222 -20.12 38.34 -12.33
CA SER A 222 -19.99 39.26 -11.18
C SER A 222 -18.78 38.99 -10.29
N LEU A 223 -17.93 38.03 -10.65
CA LEU A 223 -16.70 37.74 -9.93
C LEU A 223 -15.69 38.88 -10.06
N THR A 224 -15.05 39.23 -8.95
CA THR A 224 -14.17 40.41 -8.85
C THR A 224 -12.76 40.10 -8.37
N GLY A 225 -12.45 38.83 -8.10
CA GLY A 225 -11.22 38.39 -7.43
C GLY A 225 -11.31 38.38 -5.89
N ASN A 226 -12.37 38.96 -5.31
CA ASN A 226 -12.63 38.93 -3.86
C ASN A 226 -13.72 37.93 -3.47
N ASN A 227 -14.48 37.43 -4.45
CA ASN A 227 -15.60 36.50 -4.28
C ASN A 227 -15.47 35.32 -5.26
N GLY A 228 -14.24 35.06 -5.72
CA GLY A 228 -13.93 34.20 -6.84
C GLY A 228 -13.38 34.96 -8.05
N PHE A 229 -12.93 34.20 -9.05
CA PHE A 229 -12.34 34.70 -10.29
C PHE A 229 -12.55 33.73 -11.46
N ARG A 230 -12.34 34.24 -12.67
CA ARG A 230 -12.42 33.48 -13.92
C ARG A 230 -11.03 33.08 -14.40
N LEU A 231 -10.90 31.86 -14.92
CA LEU A 231 -9.72 31.29 -15.56
C LEU A 231 -9.96 31.23 -17.07
N ASP A 232 -9.13 31.94 -17.84
CA ASP A 232 -9.29 32.07 -19.30
C ASP A 232 -8.45 31.00 -20.02
N GLY A 233 -9.11 30.24 -20.91
CA GLY A 233 -8.44 29.29 -21.81
C GLY A 233 -7.48 29.95 -22.79
N VAL A 234 -6.40 29.24 -23.13
CA VAL A 234 -5.28 29.79 -23.93
C VAL A 234 -5.49 29.62 -25.44
N ASP A 235 -5.87 28.41 -25.86
CA ASP A 235 -5.89 28.02 -27.27
C ASP A 235 -7.32 27.95 -27.83
N ASN A 236 -7.52 28.35 -29.10
CA ASN A 236 -8.79 28.16 -29.79
C ASN A 236 -9.21 26.68 -29.81
N PHE A 237 -10.49 26.41 -29.57
CA PHE A 237 -11.10 25.08 -29.57
C PHE A 237 -10.48 24.10 -28.57
N SER A 238 -9.74 24.60 -27.57
CA SER A 238 -9.09 23.77 -26.55
C SER A 238 -10.05 23.23 -25.49
N GLN A 239 -11.19 23.91 -25.33
CA GLN A 239 -12.25 23.58 -24.40
C GLN A 239 -11.80 23.48 -22.94
N THR A 240 -11.03 24.48 -22.49
CA THR A 240 -10.60 24.64 -21.10
C THR A 240 -11.80 24.63 -20.15
N GLY A 241 -11.71 23.88 -19.05
CA GLY A 241 -12.83 23.69 -18.12
C GLY A 241 -13.75 22.52 -18.52
N PHE A 242 -13.32 21.65 -19.42
CA PHE A 242 -14.05 20.40 -19.70
C PHE A 242 -14.10 19.47 -18.49
N SER A 243 -12.99 19.38 -17.75
CA SER A 243 -12.88 18.74 -16.45
C SER A 243 -12.18 19.71 -15.49
N VAL A 244 -12.73 19.86 -14.29
CA VAL A 244 -12.16 20.67 -13.20
C VAL A 244 -12.15 19.85 -11.92
N SER A 245 -11.18 20.11 -11.03
CA SER A 245 -11.09 19.48 -9.71
C SER A 245 -10.23 20.34 -8.77
N SER A 246 -10.38 20.15 -7.45
CA SER A 246 -9.28 20.46 -6.53
C SER A 246 -8.08 19.56 -6.88
N ALA A 247 -6.88 20.09 -6.70
CA ALA A 247 -5.64 19.34 -6.74
C ALA A 247 -5.17 18.93 -5.32
N GLY A 248 -5.77 19.49 -4.26
CA GLY A 248 -5.18 19.50 -2.92
C GLY A 248 -4.00 20.49 -2.83
N ASP A 249 -3.19 20.40 -1.78
CA ASP A 249 -1.98 21.21 -1.59
C ASP A 249 -0.77 20.52 -2.24
N VAL A 250 -0.63 20.72 -3.55
CA VAL A 250 0.39 20.05 -4.37
C VAL A 250 1.78 20.65 -4.13
N ASN A 251 1.84 21.88 -3.62
CA ASN A 251 3.09 22.59 -3.38
C ASN A 251 3.48 22.72 -1.89
N GLY A 252 2.63 22.27 -0.97
CA GLY A 252 2.84 22.29 0.48
C GLY A 252 2.87 23.68 1.10
N ASP A 253 2.19 24.66 0.52
CA ASP A 253 2.10 26.03 1.05
C ASP A 253 0.89 26.27 1.95
N GLY A 254 0.04 25.25 2.12
CA GLY A 254 -1.11 25.20 3.00
C GLY A 254 -2.40 25.74 2.37
N PHE A 255 -2.44 25.94 1.05
CA PHE A 255 -3.62 26.36 0.31
C PHE A 255 -3.97 25.30 -0.73
N ASP A 256 -5.26 25.04 -0.93
CA ASP A 256 -5.68 24.12 -1.98
C ASP A 256 -5.41 24.70 -3.37
N ASP A 257 -4.91 23.84 -4.27
CA ASP A 257 -4.60 24.16 -5.65
C ASP A 257 -5.72 23.69 -6.58
N ILE A 258 -5.74 24.23 -7.80
CA ILE A 258 -6.85 24.03 -8.75
C ILE A 258 -6.37 23.33 -10.01
N LEU A 259 -7.10 22.29 -10.45
CA LEU A 259 -6.94 21.64 -11.75
C LEU A 259 -8.00 22.10 -12.75
N VAL A 260 -7.55 22.49 -13.94
CA VAL A 260 -8.40 22.81 -15.09
C VAL A 260 -7.85 22.15 -16.35
N ALA A 261 -8.67 21.33 -17.00
CA ALA A 261 -8.25 20.61 -18.20
C ALA A 261 -8.82 21.18 -19.50
N ALA A 262 -8.02 21.09 -20.56
CA ALA A 262 -8.33 21.48 -21.93
C ALA A 262 -7.98 20.32 -22.90
N PRO A 263 -8.78 19.24 -22.92
CA PRO A 263 -8.43 18.01 -23.64
C PRO A 263 -8.33 18.16 -25.16
N TRP A 264 -8.88 19.23 -25.73
CA TRP A 264 -8.74 19.53 -27.16
C TRP A 264 -7.60 20.50 -27.47
N ALA A 265 -6.82 20.92 -26.49
CA ALA A 265 -5.65 21.77 -26.74
C ALA A 265 -4.59 21.07 -27.62
N ASN A 266 -3.81 21.89 -28.33
CA ASN A 266 -2.71 21.43 -29.18
C ASN A 266 -1.36 21.94 -28.67
N PRO A 267 -0.79 21.29 -27.64
CA PRO A 267 0.42 21.78 -26.97
C PRO A 267 1.66 21.81 -27.89
N THR A 268 1.63 21.09 -29.01
CA THR A 268 2.77 20.99 -29.95
C THR A 268 2.65 21.91 -31.16
N ASN A 269 1.54 22.65 -31.29
CA ASN A 269 1.21 23.49 -32.45
C ASN A 269 1.41 22.76 -33.81
N SER A 270 1.19 21.45 -33.83
CA SER A 270 1.55 20.58 -34.97
C SER A 270 0.34 20.30 -35.87
N ASN A 271 -0.10 21.28 -36.66
CA ASN A 271 -1.35 21.28 -37.44
C ASN A 271 -2.62 21.20 -36.57
N LEU A 272 -3.69 21.94 -36.94
CA LEU A 272 -4.97 22.10 -36.22
C LEU A 272 -5.80 20.81 -35.97
N THR A 273 -5.22 19.62 -36.12
CA THR A 273 -5.88 18.32 -35.95
C THR A 273 -5.24 17.45 -34.86
N SER A 274 -4.08 17.84 -34.31
CA SER A 274 -3.41 17.11 -33.21
C SER A 274 -3.91 17.59 -31.85
N HIS A 275 -4.88 16.90 -31.29
CA HIS A 275 -5.44 17.20 -29.96
C HIS A 275 -4.66 16.41 -28.91
N GLY A 276 -3.56 16.97 -28.42
CA GLY A 276 -2.72 16.35 -27.40
C GLY A 276 -3.35 16.44 -26.01
N GLY A 277 -4.11 17.50 -25.77
CA GLY A 277 -4.66 17.85 -24.47
C GLY A 277 -3.63 18.58 -23.60
N GLU A 278 -4.12 19.57 -22.87
CA GLU A 278 -3.37 20.31 -21.86
C GLU A 278 -4.13 20.24 -20.53
N THR A 279 -3.39 20.24 -19.42
CA THR A 279 -3.95 20.36 -18.07
C THR A 279 -3.19 21.44 -17.33
N TYR A 280 -3.91 22.30 -16.63
CA TYR A 280 -3.39 23.46 -15.95
C TYR A 280 -3.60 23.27 -14.45
N LEU A 281 -2.54 23.48 -13.68
CA LEU A 281 -2.60 23.57 -12.23
C LEU A 281 -2.32 25.02 -11.85
N VAL A 282 -3.20 25.63 -11.07
CA VAL A 282 -3.04 27.00 -10.55
C VAL A 282 -2.89 26.93 -9.04
N PHE A 283 -1.83 27.55 -8.52
CA PHE A 283 -1.58 27.50 -7.08
C PHE A 283 -2.56 28.38 -6.29
N GLY A 284 -3.04 27.82 -5.18
CA GLY A 284 -3.69 28.55 -4.11
C GLY A 284 -2.77 29.62 -3.53
N LYS A 285 -3.35 30.61 -2.87
CA LYS A 285 -2.58 31.65 -2.16
C LYS A 285 -3.50 32.48 -1.28
N PRO A 286 -2.94 33.20 -0.29
CA PRO A 286 -3.67 34.22 0.42
C PRO A 286 -4.30 35.22 -0.56
N ALA A 287 -5.51 35.67 -0.21
CA ALA A 287 -6.33 36.64 -0.94
C ALA A 287 -5.58 37.66 -1.82
N GLY A 288 -6.17 38.04 -2.95
CA GLY A 288 -5.56 38.96 -3.93
C GLY A 288 -5.50 38.37 -5.34
N PHE A 289 -6.48 37.56 -5.69
CA PHE A 289 -6.72 37.16 -7.07
C PHE A 289 -7.29 38.34 -7.85
N ALA A 290 -6.90 38.47 -9.12
CA ALA A 290 -7.59 39.36 -10.04
C ALA A 290 -8.92 38.71 -10.44
N ALA A 291 -9.88 39.50 -10.93
CA ALA A 291 -11.15 38.95 -11.44
C ALA A 291 -10.96 37.95 -12.59
N THR A 292 -9.81 38.01 -13.27
CA THR A 292 -9.45 37.14 -14.39
C THR A 292 -8.01 36.66 -14.21
N PHE A 293 -7.79 35.37 -14.45
CA PHE A 293 -6.50 34.70 -14.47
C PHE A 293 -6.27 34.11 -15.86
N ASP A 294 -5.22 34.56 -16.55
CA ASP A 294 -4.84 34.03 -17.87
C ASP A 294 -3.94 32.82 -17.68
N LEU A 295 -4.39 31.63 -18.11
CA LEU A 295 -3.65 30.38 -17.93
C LEU A 295 -2.31 30.36 -18.69
N SER A 296 -2.11 31.23 -19.68
CA SER A 296 -0.82 31.39 -20.36
C SER A 296 0.24 32.10 -19.50
N SER A 297 -0.17 32.68 -18.37
CA SER A 297 0.72 33.37 -17.43
C SER A 297 1.38 32.47 -16.39
N LEU A 298 1.13 31.15 -16.44
CA LEU A 298 1.77 30.19 -15.54
C LEU A 298 3.29 30.18 -15.75
N ASP A 299 4.04 30.25 -14.64
CA ASP A 299 5.51 30.36 -14.67
C ASP A 299 6.25 29.36 -13.76
N GLY A 300 5.52 28.46 -13.12
CA GLY A 300 6.04 27.48 -12.16
C GLY A 300 6.04 27.97 -10.71
N SER A 301 5.81 29.26 -10.47
CA SER A 301 5.65 29.86 -9.14
C SER A 301 4.19 30.18 -8.77
N ASN A 302 3.32 30.25 -9.77
CA ASN A 302 1.88 30.48 -9.63
C ASN A 302 1.04 29.31 -10.17
N GLY A 303 1.68 28.18 -10.42
CA GLY A 303 1.13 27.02 -11.09
C GLY A 303 1.90 26.64 -12.34
N PHE A 304 1.42 25.65 -13.07
CA PHE A 304 2.11 25.06 -14.20
C PHE A 304 1.17 24.29 -15.14
N ARG A 305 1.65 24.02 -16.35
CA ARG A 305 0.91 23.31 -17.40
C ARG A 305 1.54 21.96 -17.74
N PHE A 306 0.69 20.96 -17.95
CA PHE A 306 1.02 19.63 -18.41
C PHE A 306 0.56 19.40 -19.84
N ASP A 307 1.48 18.88 -20.66
CA ASP A 307 1.21 18.62 -22.08
C ASP A 307 1.11 17.11 -22.34
N GLY A 308 0.01 16.67 -22.97
CA GLY A 308 -0.17 15.27 -23.39
C GLY A 308 0.86 14.85 -24.46
N ALA A 309 1.31 13.59 -24.41
CA ALA A 309 2.38 13.08 -25.29
C ALA A 309 1.95 12.77 -26.73
N HIS A 310 0.67 12.54 -26.98
CA HIS A 310 0.19 11.90 -28.21
C HIS A 310 -0.95 12.66 -28.86
N THR A 311 -0.97 12.69 -30.19
CA THR A 311 -2.01 13.35 -30.96
C THR A 311 -3.32 12.57 -30.87
N SER A 312 -4.44 13.26 -30.63
CA SER A 312 -5.80 12.69 -30.53
C SER A 312 -6.04 11.79 -29.32
N TRP A 313 -5.26 11.99 -28.26
CA TRP A 313 -5.42 11.23 -27.03
C TRP A 313 -6.33 11.94 -26.02
N PHE A 314 -6.53 13.24 -26.17
CA PHE A 314 -7.43 14.03 -25.32
C PHE A 314 -7.06 13.91 -23.83
N THR A 315 -5.77 14.06 -23.51
CA THR A 315 -5.30 14.08 -22.12
C THR A 315 -5.94 15.22 -21.34
N GLY A 316 -6.36 14.95 -20.10
CA GLY A 316 -7.19 15.87 -19.34
C GLY A 316 -8.68 15.70 -19.61
N PHE A 317 -9.10 14.54 -20.13
CA PHE A 317 -10.52 14.22 -20.27
C PHE A 317 -11.22 14.12 -18.90
N SER A 318 -10.48 13.65 -17.89
CA SER A 318 -10.85 13.66 -16.49
C SER A 318 -9.62 14.03 -15.69
N VAL A 319 -9.77 14.88 -14.67
CA VAL A 319 -8.68 15.25 -13.74
C VAL A 319 -9.20 15.18 -12.31
N SER A 320 -8.33 14.82 -11.38
CA SER A 320 -8.62 14.83 -9.96
C SER A 320 -7.33 14.93 -9.14
N SER A 321 -7.43 15.32 -7.88
CA SER A 321 -6.39 14.96 -6.90
C SER A 321 -6.29 13.43 -6.81
N ALA A 322 -5.10 12.94 -6.51
CA ALA A 322 -4.85 11.56 -6.13
C ALA A 322 -4.66 11.41 -4.61
N GLY A 323 -4.62 12.51 -3.85
CA GLY A 323 -4.16 12.53 -2.46
C GLY A 323 -2.65 12.31 -2.35
N ASP A 324 -2.13 12.08 -1.14
CA ASP A 324 -0.73 11.75 -0.92
C ASP A 324 -0.51 10.24 -1.03
N ILE A 325 -0.40 9.76 -2.27
CA ILE A 325 -0.29 8.31 -2.53
C ILE A 325 1.10 7.75 -2.22
N ASN A 326 2.07 8.61 -1.94
CA ASN A 326 3.47 8.23 -1.77
C ASN A 326 4.01 8.56 -0.35
N GLY A 327 3.22 9.27 0.46
CA GLY A 327 3.50 9.59 1.85
C GLY A 327 4.56 10.66 2.06
N ASP A 328 4.78 11.54 1.08
CA ASP A 328 5.76 12.63 1.20
C ASP A 328 5.16 13.95 1.73
N GLY A 329 3.86 13.95 2.00
CA GLY A 329 3.11 15.05 2.60
C GLY A 329 2.66 16.11 1.60
N PHE A 330 2.72 15.83 0.30
CA PHE A 330 2.18 16.69 -0.76
C PHE A 330 1.07 15.95 -1.49
N ASP A 331 0.00 16.65 -1.84
CA ASP A 331 -1.03 16.04 -2.66
C ASP A 331 -0.50 15.78 -4.07
N ASP A 332 -0.78 14.58 -4.57
CA ASP A 332 -0.48 14.16 -5.93
C ASP A 332 -1.73 14.35 -6.81
N ILE A 333 -1.54 14.34 -8.13
CA ILE A 333 -2.66 14.52 -9.07
C ILE A 333 -2.74 13.37 -10.06
N ILE A 334 -3.95 13.07 -10.51
CA ILE A 334 -4.21 12.11 -11.58
C ILE A 334 -4.90 12.77 -12.79
N VAL A 335 -4.34 12.51 -13.96
CA VAL A 335 -4.83 13.01 -15.25
C VAL A 335 -5.20 11.82 -16.13
N GLY A 336 -6.48 11.71 -16.46
CA GLY A 336 -7.05 10.68 -17.31
C GLY A 336 -7.10 11.09 -18.78
N THR A 337 -6.92 10.12 -19.67
CA THR A 337 -6.86 10.31 -21.12
C THR A 337 -7.91 9.45 -21.81
N ASN A 338 -8.69 10.04 -22.71
CA ASN A 338 -9.76 9.35 -23.42
C ASN A 338 -9.44 9.19 -24.90
N VAL A 339 -8.82 8.07 -25.25
CA VAL A 339 -8.45 7.80 -26.64
C VAL A 339 -9.52 6.96 -27.33
N PHE A 340 -10.05 7.44 -28.45
CA PHE A 340 -10.91 6.62 -29.30
C PHE A 340 -10.08 5.46 -29.90
N SER A 341 -10.54 4.22 -29.69
CA SER A 341 -9.97 2.97 -30.25
C SER A 341 -8.64 2.43 -29.68
N LEU A 342 -8.06 3.07 -28.65
CA LEU A 342 -6.94 2.52 -27.87
C LEU A 342 -7.36 2.17 -26.44
N GLN A 343 -6.44 1.61 -25.66
CA GLN A 343 -6.69 1.16 -24.28
C GLN A 343 -6.99 2.30 -23.28
N GLY A 344 -6.67 3.54 -23.62
CA GLY A 344 -6.70 4.68 -22.70
C GLY A 344 -5.51 4.65 -21.74
N GLU A 345 -5.21 5.78 -21.11
CA GLU A 345 -4.10 5.91 -20.16
C GLU A 345 -4.48 6.88 -19.05
N SER A 346 -3.81 6.77 -17.92
CA SER A 346 -3.81 7.77 -16.87
C SER A 346 -2.40 8.06 -16.43
N TYR A 347 -2.20 9.24 -15.86
CA TYR A 347 -0.90 9.73 -15.48
C TYR A 347 -0.98 10.33 -14.10
N VAL A 348 -0.10 9.89 -13.23
CA VAL A 348 0.05 10.46 -11.90
C VAL A 348 1.23 11.41 -11.94
N ILE A 349 1.08 12.55 -11.29
CA ILE A 349 2.15 13.52 -11.11
C ILE A 349 2.28 13.81 -9.63
N PHE A 350 3.52 13.74 -9.15
CA PHE A 350 3.80 13.97 -7.73
C PHE A 350 3.88 15.45 -7.37
N GLY A 351 3.29 15.78 -6.22
CA GLY A 351 3.45 17.05 -5.53
C GLY A 351 4.88 17.25 -5.03
N LYS A 352 5.20 18.49 -4.65
CA LYS A 352 6.49 18.87 -4.02
C LYS A 352 6.52 20.34 -3.62
N ALA A 353 7.34 20.64 -2.62
CA ALA A 353 7.53 21.99 -2.06
C ALA A 353 7.85 23.12 -3.07
N ALA A 354 8.64 22.85 -4.13
CA ALA A 354 9.10 23.90 -5.04
C ALA A 354 9.69 23.37 -6.36
N GLY A 355 9.89 24.31 -7.29
CA GLY A 355 10.68 24.07 -8.51
C GLY A 355 9.89 23.36 -9.60
N PHE A 356 8.59 23.62 -9.70
CA PHE A 356 7.82 23.28 -10.89
C PHE A 356 8.30 24.13 -12.07
N SER A 357 8.37 23.50 -13.23
CA SER A 357 8.58 24.24 -14.48
C SER A 357 7.22 24.79 -14.93
N ALA A 358 7.22 25.98 -15.55
CA ALA A 358 6.01 26.58 -16.12
C ALA A 358 5.21 25.62 -17.00
N SER A 359 5.90 24.75 -17.74
CA SER A 359 5.27 23.61 -18.41
C SER A 359 6.23 22.43 -18.55
N PHE A 360 5.65 21.23 -18.70
CA PHE A 360 6.37 20.03 -19.11
C PHE A 360 5.45 18.98 -19.75
N GLY A 361 6.05 18.09 -20.55
CA GLY A 361 5.31 17.03 -21.23
C GLY A 361 5.28 15.74 -20.42
N ILE A 362 4.21 14.97 -20.59
CA ILE A 362 3.98 13.72 -19.85
C ILE A 362 5.01 12.62 -20.17
N SER A 363 5.71 12.73 -21.30
CA SER A 363 6.86 11.90 -21.63
C SER A 363 8.07 12.12 -20.71
N SER A 364 8.04 13.13 -19.84
CA SER A 364 9.09 13.41 -18.85
C SER A 364 8.85 12.73 -17.49
N LEU A 365 7.73 12.01 -17.32
CA LEU A 365 7.47 11.23 -16.11
C LEU A 365 8.46 10.07 -16.02
N GLY A 366 9.15 9.98 -14.88
CA GLY A 366 10.29 9.08 -14.67
C GLY A 366 10.25 8.29 -13.37
N GLY A 367 9.09 8.18 -12.72
CA GLY A 367 8.92 7.50 -11.43
C GLY A 367 9.25 8.37 -10.22
N ASN A 368 10.09 9.40 -10.38
CA ASN A 368 10.44 10.35 -9.30
C ASN A 368 9.55 11.61 -9.26
N ASN A 369 8.78 11.84 -10.31
CA ASN A 369 7.91 13.01 -10.49
C ASN A 369 6.52 12.61 -10.97
N GLY A 370 6.17 11.34 -10.81
CA GLY A 370 4.99 10.71 -11.37
C GLY A 370 5.27 9.54 -12.31
N PHE A 371 4.22 8.89 -12.77
CA PHE A 371 4.26 7.65 -13.54
C PHE A 371 3.03 7.47 -14.45
N VAL A 372 3.10 6.50 -15.36
CA VAL A 372 2.06 6.19 -16.34
C VAL A 372 1.29 4.91 -15.97
N ILE A 373 -0.03 4.95 -16.11
CA ILE A 373 -0.95 3.82 -15.90
C ILE A 373 -1.66 3.52 -17.23
N PRO A 374 -1.11 2.62 -18.06
CA PRO A 374 -1.78 2.20 -19.28
C PRO A 374 -3.04 1.36 -18.99
N GLY A 375 -4.08 1.55 -19.80
CA GLY A 375 -5.23 0.65 -19.85
C GLY A 375 -4.84 -0.78 -20.24
N ILE A 376 -5.77 -1.74 -20.17
CA ILE A 376 -5.47 -3.14 -20.47
C ILE A 376 -5.74 -3.42 -21.96
N ASP A 377 -7.00 -3.31 -22.40
CA ASP A 377 -7.41 -3.68 -23.75
C ASP A 377 -7.89 -2.48 -24.59
N ASN A 378 -7.68 -2.56 -25.90
CA ASN A 378 -8.06 -1.50 -26.82
C ASN A 378 -9.57 -1.26 -26.83
N GLY A 379 -9.97 -0.02 -26.57
CA GLY A 379 -11.37 0.38 -26.55
C GLY A 379 -12.02 0.26 -25.19
N ASP A 380 -11.27 -0.01 -24.12
CA ASP A 380 -11.73 0.01 -22.71
C ASP A 380 -12.01 1.43 -22.20
N TYR A 381 -11.35 2.43 -22.80
CA TYR A 381 -11.32 3.81 -22.35
C TYR A 381 -10.95 3.95 -20.87
N SER A 382 -9.90 3.24 -20.44
CA SER A 382 -9.30 3.46 -19.12
C SER A 382 -8.84 4.92 -18.98
N GLY A 383 -9.03 5.50 -17.80
CA GLY A 383 -8.75 6.92 -17.56
C GLY A 383 -9.83 7.89 -18.04
N SER A 384 -11.00 7.39 -18.46
CA SER A 384 -12.10 8.28 -18.85
C SER A 384 -12.86 8.90 -17.68
N SER A 385 -12.66 8.36 -16.48
CA SER A 385 -12.99 8.97 -15.20
C SER A 385 -11.89 8.56 -14.23
N VAL A 386 -11.33 9.52 -13.50
CA VAL A 386 -10.29 9.29 -12.47
C VAL A 386 -10.67 10.06 -11.21
N SER A 387 -10.27 9.56 -10.05
CA SER A 387 -10.47 10.18 -8.74
C SER A 387 -9.46 9.64 -7.74
N ALA A 388 -9.16 10.39 -6.68
CA ALA A 388 -8.72 9.78 -5.44
C ALA A 388 -9.77 8.78 -4.95
N ALA A 389 -9.32 7.64 -4.42
CA ALA A 389 -10.15 6.71 -3.67
C ALA A 389 -10.14 7.03 -2.16
N GLY A 390 -9.12 7.73 -1.67
CA GLY A 390 -8.78 7.81 -0.25
C GLY A 390 -8.04 6.55 0.20
N ASP A 391 -7.74 6.41 1.48
CA ASP A 391 -7.11 5.20 2.05
C ASP A 391 -8.15 4.07 2.22
N VAL A 392 -8.34 3.26 1.18
CA VAL A 392 -9.38 2.20 1.17
C VAL A 392 -8.92 0.92 1.85
N ASN A 393 -7.60 0.72 1.98
CA ASN A 393 -7.00 -0.44 2.65
C ASN A 393 -6.50 -0.12 4.07
N GLY A 394 -6.60 1.12 4.53
CA GLY A 394 -6.21 1.52 5.88
C GLY A 394 -4.71 1.41 6.15
N ASP A 395 -3.86 1.53 5.12
CA ASP A 395 -2.41 1.46 5.24
C ASP A 395 -1.74 2.82 5.48
N GLY A 396 -2.52 3.90 5.43
CA GLY A 396 -2.11 5.28 5.68
C GLY A 396 -1.66 6.05 4.45
N PHE A 397 -1.80 5.51 3.24
CA PHE A 397 -1.56 6.21 1.98
C PHE A 397 -2.87 6.38 1.22
N ASP A 398 -3.01 7.48 0.48
CA ASP A 398 -4.17 7.62 -0.39
C ASP A 398 -4.08 6.68 -1.60
N ASP A 399 -5.24 6.20 -2.04
CA ASP A 399 -5.36 5.29 -3.18
C ASP A 399 -5.93 5.98 -4.42
N ILE A 400 -5.73 5.35 -5.57
CA ILE A 400 -6.19 5.86 -6.87
C ILE A 400 -7.36 5.03 -7.38
N LEU A 401 -8.37 5.70 -7.94
CA LEU A 401 -9.50 5.07 -8.63
C LEU A 401 -9.58 5.46 -10.11
N ILE A 402 -9.65 4.46 -10.99
CA ILE A 402 -9.70 4.63 -12.44
C ILE A 402 -10.90 3.87 -13.04
N GLY A 403 -11.71 4.58 -13.83
CA GLY A 403 -12.84 4.02 -14.58
C GLY A 403 -12.49 3.63 -16.02
N ALA A 404 -12.87 2.42 -16.43
CA ALA A 404 -12.77 1.91 -17.80
C ALA A 404 -14.15 1.47 -18.29
N ARG A 405 -14.94 2.46 -18.73
CA ARG A 405 -16.40 2.35 -18.91
C ARG A 405 -16.89 1.34 -19.97
N THR A 406 -16.01 0.75 -20.76
CA THR A 406 -16.38 -0.24 -21.78
C THR A 406 -15.54 -1.50 -21.72
N ALA A 407 -14.64 -1.61 -20.74
CA ALA A 407 -13.86 -2.81 -20.51
C ALA A 407 -14.78 -4.04 -20.37
N ASP A 408 -14.27 -5.18 -20.83
CA ASP A 408 -15.00 -6.44 -20.86
C ASP A 408 -14.13 -7.63 -20.42
N GLY A 409 -13.16 -7.38 -19.53
CA GLY A 409 -12.27 -8.41 -18.98
C GLY A 409 -12.97 -9.51 -18.18
N ASN A 410 -14.25 -9.34 -17.83
CA ASN A 410 -15.13 -10.39 -17.30
C ASN A 410 -15.83 -11.25 -18.38
N GLY A 411 -15.55 -10.99 -19.66
CA GLY A 411 -16.18 -11.64 -20.82
C GLY A 411 -17.53 -11.07 -21.25
N LEU A 412 -18.00 -9.99 -20.62
CA LEU A 412 -19.27 -9.33 -20.91
C LEU A 412 -19.03 -7.98 -21.59
N ALA A 413 -19.29 -7.93 -22.90
CA ALA A 413 -19.05 -6.75 -23.73
C ALA A 413 -19.68 -5.47 -23.13
N LEU A 414 -18.87 -4.42 -22.99
CA LEU A 414 -19.27 -3.10 -22.47
C LEU A 414 -19.86 -3.14 -21.05
N SER A 415 -19.55 -4.15 -20.25
CA SER A 415 -19.97 -4.18 -18.85
C SER A 415 -19.25 -3.11 -18.02
N GLY A 416 -18.02 -2.77 -18.41
CA GLY A 416 -17.18 -1.78 -17.78
C GLY A 416 -16.40 -2.35 -16.61
N GLU A 417 -15.25 -1.76 -16.31
CA GLU A 417 -14.42 -2.11 -15.15
C GLU A 417 -13.97 -0.84 -14.42
N SER A 418 -13.52 -0.99 -13.19
CA SER A 418 -12.82 0.05 -12.45
C SER A 418 -11.65 -0.57 -11.70
N TYR A 419 -10.62 0.23 -11.44
CA TYR A 419 -9.39 -0.24 -10.83
C TYR A 419 -9.04 0.66 -9.65
N VAL A 420 -8.74 0.03 -8.52
CA VAL A 420 -8.14 0.69 -7.37
C VAL A 420 -6.67 0.30 -7.33
N ILE A 421 -5.78 1.28 -7.16
CA ILE A 421 -4.33 1.08 -7.00
C ILE A 421 -3.96 1.62 -5.63
N PHE A 422 -3.30 0.79 -4.83
CA PHE A 422 -2.91 1.21 -3.49
C PHE A 422 -1.70 2.16 -3.49
N GLY A 423 -1.78 3.19 -2.66
CA GLY A 423 -0.67 4.06 -2.30
C GLY A 423 0.44 3.29 -1.59
N LYS A 424 1.67 3.85 -1.56
CA LYS A 424 2.80 3.26 -0.80
C LYS A 424 4.00 4.19 -0.68
N ALA A 425 4.66 4.11 0.47
CA ALA A 425 5.94 4.78 0.73
C ALA A 425 7.12 4.36 -0.18
N SER A 426 7.08 3.17 -0.79
CA SER A 426 8.20 2.72 -1.64
C SER A 426 8.33 3.51 -2.96
N GLY A 427 7.35 4.38 -3.24
CA GLY A 427 7.20 5.04 -4.52
C GLY A 427 6.82 4.08 -5.66
N PHE A 428 6.63 4.65 -6.84
CA PHE A 428 6.19 3.92 -8.03
C PHE A 428 7.29 3.86 -9.09
N GLY A 429 7.29 2.78 -9.88
CA GLY A 429 8.10 2.72 -11.09
C GLY A 429 7.61 3.71 -12.15
N ILE A 430 8.29 3.83 -13.28
CA ILE A 430 7.90 4.73 -14.39
C ILE A 430 6.50 4.39 -14.94
N SER A 431 6.08 3.13 -14.82
CA SER A 431 4.75 2.69 -15.21
C SER A 431 4.21 1.62 -14.27
N PHE A 432 2.89 1.67 -14.02
CA PHE A 432 2.14 0.70 -13.24
C PHE A 432 1.19 -0.09 -14.14
N SER A 433 1.23 -1.43 -14.08
CA SER A 433 0.37 -2.26 -14.92
C SER A 433 -0.92 -2.61 -14.21
N LEU A 434 -2.08 -2.23 -14.75
CA LEU A 434 -3.38 -2.63 -14.21
C LEU A 434 -3.59 -4.16 -14.20
N ALA A 435 -2.90 -4.90 -15.06
CA ALA A 435 -2.96 -6.36 -15.08
C ALA A 435 -2.19 -7.03 -13.92
N SER A 436 -1.36 -6.29 -13.18
CA SER A 436 -0.63 -6.82 -12.01
C SER A 436 -1.39 -6.68 -10.69
N LEU A 437 -2.63 -6.20 -10.72
CA LEU A 437 -3.47 -6.09 -9.52
C LEU A 437 -3.74 -7.47 -8.93
N ASP A 438 -3.38 -7.67 -7.66
CA ASP A 438 -3.45 -8.97 -6.99
C ASP A 438 -4.13 -8.95 -5.62
N GLY A 439 -4.59 -7.78 -5.18
CA GLY A 439 -5.19 -7.57 -3.86
C GLY A 439 -4.21 -7.00 -2.83
N SER A 440 -2.89 -7.08 -3.04
CA SER A 440 -1.86 -6.46 -2.19
C SER A 440 -1.44 -5.07 -2.67
N ASN A 441 -1.66 -4.78 -3.95
CA ASN A 441 -1.27 -3.52 -4.61
C ASN A 441 -2.48 -2.80 -5.23
N GLY A 442 -3.68 -3.19 -4.83
CA GLY A 442 -4.96 -2.76 -5.38
C GLY A 442 -5.78 -3.92 -5.92
N PHE A 443 -6.94 -3.59 -6.50
CA PHE A 443 -7.89 -4.58 -7.00
C PHE A 443 -8.73 -4.05 -8.17
N LYS A 444 -9.32 -4.99 -8.91
CA LYS A 444 -10.22 -4.71 -10.03
C LYS A 444 -11.68 -4.93 -9.67
N VAL A 445 -12.55 -3.97 -9.98
CA VAL A 445 -14.01 -4.10 -9.86
C VAL A 445 -14.64 -4.38 -11.22
N ASN A 446 -15.25 -5.55 -11.39
CA ASN A 446 -15.89 -5.95 -12.64
C ASN A 446 -17.35 -5.46 -12.69
N GLY A 447 -17.74 -4.86 -13.82
CA GLY A 447 -19.13 -4.55 -14.12
C GLY A 447 -20.03 -5.80 -14.12
N LEU A 448 -21.31 -5.60 -13.82
CA LEU A 448 -22.25 -6.69 -13.55
C LEU A 448 -22.81 -7.36 -14.82
N ARG A 449 -23.28 -6.57 -15.80
CA ARG A 449 -23.89 -7.08 -17.04
C ARG A 449 -23.32 -6.36 -18.26
N GLY A 450 -23.35 -7.04 -19.41
CA GLY A 450 -22.95 -6.43 -20.68
C GLY A 450 -23.78 -5.19 -21.03
N GLY A 451 -23.11 -4.10 -21.38
CA GLY A 451 -23.72 -2.81 -21.71
C GLY A 451 -23.98 -1.87 -20.53
N ASP A 452 -23.73 -2.28 -19.29
CA ASP A 452 -23.98 -1.46 -18.09
C ASP A 452 -23.08 -0.20 -18.06
N ARG A 453 -21.89 -0.29 -18.65
CA ARG A 453 -20.85 0.75 -18.65
C ARG A 453 -20.47 1.22 -17.24
N SER A 454 -20.24 0.25 -16.34
CA SER A 454 -19.68 0.51 -15.02
C SER A 454 -18.33 1.23 -15.13
N GLY A 455 -18.02 2.13 -14.21
CA GLY A 455 -16.81 2.95 -14.28
C GLY A 455 -16.93 4.12 -15.26
N GLN A 456 -18.15 4.49 -15.68
CA GLN A 456 -18.36 5.71 -16.47
C GLN A 456 -18.12 6.98 -15.65
N SER A 457 -18.40 6.92 -14.35
CA SER A 457 -18.01 7.93 -13.38
C SER A 457 -17.58 7.19 -12.12
N VAL A 458 -16.46 7.59 -11.55
CA VAL A 458 -15.89 7.03 -10.32
C VAL A 458 -15.51 8.16 -9.39
N SER A 459 -15.63 7.95 -8.10
CA SER A 459 -15.19 8.89 -7.07
C SER A 459 -14.98 8.16 -5.74
N SER A 460 -14.22 8.76 -4.82
CA SER A 460 -14.33 8.38 -3.41
C SER A 460 -15.78 8.60 -2.94
N ALA A 461 -16.23 7.74 -2.05
CA ALA A 461 -17.50 7.86 -1.36
C ALA A 461 -17.33 8.39 0.07
N GLY A 462 -16.09 8.59 0.55
CA GLY A 462 -15.81 8.83 1.96
C GLY A 462 -16.06 7.58 2.82
N ASP A 463 -16.11 7.71 4.14
CA ASP A 463 -16.49 6.62 5.06
C ASP A 463 -18.01 6.59 5.24
N VAL A 464 -18.70 5.95 4.30
CA VAL A 464 -20.18 5.88 4.27
C VAL A 464 -20.71 4.97 5.38
N ASN A 465 -19.88 4.04 5.83
CA ASN A 465 -20.28 2.95 6.70
C ASN A 465 -19.80 3.10 8.16
N GLY A 466 -18.89 4.05 8.41
CA GLY A 466 -18.36 4.41 9.72
C GLY A 466 -17.30 3.48 10.27
N ASP A 467 -16.59 2.75 9.41
CA ASP A 467 -15.54 1.81 9.85
C ASP A 467 -14.14 2.44 9.88
N GLY A 468 -14.03 3.69 9.46
CA GLY A 468 -12.80 4.50 9.46
C GLY A 468 -11.96 4.33 8.20
N PHE A 469 -12.48 3.68 7.14
CA PHE A 469 -11.79 3.53 5.86
C PHE A 469 -12.55 4.23 4.75
N ALA A 470 -11.82 4.71 3.74
CA ALA A 470 -12.47 5.32 2.60
C ALA A 470 -13.21 4.26 1.77
N ASP A 471 -14.45 4.55 1.41
CA ASP A 471 -15.25 3.77 0.48
C ASP A 471 -15.15 4.38 -0.93
N ILE A 472 -15.56 3.63 -1.95
CA ILE A 472 -15.61 4.12 -3.34
C ILE A 472 -17.01 4.01 -3.91
N ILE A 473 -17.36 4.92 -4.82
CA ILE A 473 -18.60 4.88 -5.60
C ILE A 473 -18.33 4.79 -7.10
N ILE A 474 -19.04 3.88 -7.76
CA ILE A 474 -18.91 3.58 -9.19
C ILE A 474 -20.27 3.73 -9.87
N GLY A 475 -20.36 4.59 -10.88
CA GLY A 475 -21.54 4.82 -11.70
C GLY A 475 -21.61 3.88 -12.91
N ALA A 476 -22.79 3.27 -13.12
CA ALA A 476 -23.13 2.43 -14.28
C ALA A 476 -24.42 2.95 -14.95
N PRO A 477 -24.36 4.08 -15.68
CA PRO A 477 -25.55 4.80 -16.15
C PRO A 477 -26.32 4.09 -17.26
N SER A 478 -25.79 3.00 -17.81
CA SER A 478 -26.48 2.18 -18.81
C SER A 478 -27.00 0.86 -18.21
N ALA A 479 -26.85 0.69 -16.89
CA ALA A 479 -27.28 -0.50 -16.17
C ALA A 479 -28.80 -0.70 -16.19
N ASN A 480 -29.19 -1.97 -15.98
CA ASN A 480 -30.54 -2.51 -16.07
C ASN A 480 -31.07 -2.64 -17.53
N TYR A 481 -30.24 -3.19 -18.41
CA TYR A 481 -30.61 -3.61 -19.77
C TYR A 481 -31.57 -4.81 -19.79
N ILE A 482 -32.72 -4.72 -19.12
CA ILE A 482 -33.91 -5.38 -19.65
C ILE A 482 -34.50 -4.35 -20.61
N ILE A 483 -34.23 -4.52 -21.91
CA ILE A 483 -34.73 -3.60 -22.92
C ILE A 483 -36.22 -3.31 -22.68
N PRO A 484 -36.60 -2.02 -22.60
CA PRO A 484 -35.78 -0.86 -22.93
C PRO A 484 -35.36 0.01 -21.72
N ASN A 485 -34.98 -0.50 -20.55
CA ASN A 485 -34.91 0.35 -19.34
C ASN A 485 -33.49 0.79 -18.90
N ASN A 486 -32.85 1.79 -19.54
CA ASN A 486 -31.59 2.41 -19.06
C ASN A 486 -31.81 3.30 -17.80
N ALA A 487 -32.34 2.71 -16.72
CA ALA A 487 -32.55 3.43 -15.47
C ALA A 487 -31.21 3.86 -14.83
N GLY A 488 -30.15 3.07 -15.06
CA GLY A 488 -28.84 3.26 -14.46
C GLY A 488 -28.78 2.72 -13.03
N GLU A 489 -27.58 2.40 -12.58
CA GLU A 489 -27.28 1.92 -11.23
C GLU A 489 -25.96 2.56 -10.78
N SER A 490 -25.75 2.66 -9.48
CA SER A 490 -24.45 2.98 -8.89
C SER A 490 -24.11 1.93 -7.83
N TYR A 491 -22.84 1.84 -7.46
CA TYR A 491 -22.34 0.83 -6.54
C TYR A 491 -21.39 1.48 -5.55
N VAL A 492 -21.63 1.29 -4.26
CA VAL A 492 -20.67 1.64 -3.21
C VAL A 492 -19.93 0.36 -2.83
N VAL A 493 -18.61 0.39 -2.81
CA VAL A 493 -17.74 -0.71 -2.36
C VAL A 493 -17.01 -0.22 -1.13
N PHE A 494 -17.07 -1.00 -0.05
CA PHE A 494 -16.49 -0.56 1.21
C PHE A 494 -14.98 -0.75 1.26
N GLY A 495 -14.29 0.25 1.81
CA GLY A 495 -12.93 0.12 2.29
C GLY A 495 -12.87 -0.84 3.47
N VAL A 496 -11.71 -1.42 3.72
CA VAL A 496 -11.48 -2.26 4.91
C VAL A 496 -10.03 -2.15 5.32
N LYS A 497 -9.76 -2.10 6.63
CA LYS A 497 -8.40 -2.24 7.14
C LYS A 497 -7.76 -3.50 6.58
N GLU A 498 -6.55 -3.40 6.05
CA GLU A 498 -5.70 -4.55 5.81
C GLU A 498 -5.31 -5.13 7.19
N THR A 499 -6.11 -6.08 7.66
CA THR A 499 -5.71 -6.91 8.80
C THR A 499 -5.02 -8.14 8.24
N ALA A 500 -3.69 -8.09 8.19
CA ALA A 500 -2.90 -9.31 8.06
C ALA A 500 -3.36 -10.26 9.18
N THR A 501 -3.74 -11.49 8.83
CA THR A 501 -4.02 -12.55 9.78
C THR A 501 -2.91 -13.58 9.67
N ALA A 502 -2.37 -14.02 10.82
CA ALA A 502 -1.49 -15.17 10.90
C ALA A 502 -2.07 -16.35 10.10
N LEU A 503 -1.28 -16.87 9.17
CA LEU A 503 -1.62 -17.95 8.28
C LEU A 503 -1.44 -19.29 9.01
N ASN A 504 -2.39 -20.19 8.80
CA ASN A 504 -2.27 -21.58 9.21
C ASN A 504 -2.32 -22.43 7.93
N LEU A 505 -1.14 -22.74 7.40
CA LEU A 505 -0.96 -23.47 6.15
C LEU A 505 -0.62 -24.93 6.44
N THR A 506 -1.23 -25.83 5.68
CA THR A 506 -0.92 -27.26 5.75
C THR A 506 -0.83 -27.79 4.34
N GLY A 507 0.31 -28.38 4.02
CA GLY A 507 0.66 -29.01 2.78
C GLY A 507 -0.04 -30.36 2.57
N ALA A 508 0.49 -31.12 1.62
CA ALA A 508 0.07 -32.47 1.27
C ALA A 508 1.31 -33.36 1.05
N GLY A 509 1.15 -34.63 0.69
CA GLY A 509 2.30 -35.54 0.59
C GLY A 509 3.16 -35.46 -0.69
N GLY A 510 3.44 -34.29 -1.26
CA GLY A 510 4.43 -34.17 -2.34
C GLY A 510 4.88 -32.74 -2.61
N ASP A 511 6.11 -32.53 -3.08
CA ASP A 511 6.84 -31.26 -3.14
C ASP A 511 6.01 -29.97 -3.36
N GLN A 512 6.11 -29.03 -2.42
CA GLN A 512 5.37 -27.76 -2.37
C GLN A 512 6.27 -26.56 -2.08
N THR A 513 5.75 -25.37 -2.38
CA THR A 513 6.31 -24.11 -1.89
C THR A 513 5.21 -23.36 -1.15
N MET A 514 5.42 -23.11 0.13
CA MET A 514 4.46 -22.45 1.02
C MET A 514 5.09 -21.19 1.59
N LEU A 515 4.28 -20.12 1.62
CA LEU A 515 4.71 -18.78 1.93
C LEU A 515 3.82 -18.20 3.03
N GLY A 516 4.46 -17.79 4.12
CA GLY A 516 3.92 -16.98 5.17
C GLY A 516 3.70 -15.52 4.75
N GLY A 517 3.40 -14.67 5.72
CA GLY A 517 3.12 -13.26 5.62
C GLY A 517 4.02 -12.45 6.54
N THR A 518 3.46 -11.42 7.17
CA THR A 518 4.23 -10.47 8.00
C THR A 518 3.95 -10.62 9.50
N LEU A 519 3.24 -11.67 9.88
CA LEU A 519 2.87 -12.00 11.25
C LEU A 519 3.31 -13.43 11.56
N GLY A 520 3.31 -13.81 12.85
CA GLY A 520 3.68 -15.17 13.25
C GLY A 520 2.71 -16.22 12.73
N ASP A 521 3.18 -16.98 11.74
CA ASP A 521 2.44 -17.96 10.97
C ASP A 521 2.72 -19.39 11.46
N THR A 522 1.91 -20.33 10.99
CA THR A 522 2.12 -21.77 11.20
C THR A 522 2.03 -22.48 9.85
N ILE A 523 3.11 -23.11 9.42
CA ILE A 523 3.24 -23.76 8.11
C ILE A 523 3.74 -25.19 8.31
N ALA A 524 3.00 -26.19 7.81
CA ALA A 524 3.39 -27.59 7.86
C ALA A 524 3.42 -28.22 6.45
N GLY A 525 4.56 -28.78 6.01
CA GLY A 525 4.76 -29.44 4.71
C GLY A 525 4.12 -30.82 4.60
N LEU A 526 4.23 -31.59 5.69
CA LEU A 526 3.81 -32.99 5.81
C LEU A 526 4.74 -33.96 5.07
N GLY A 527 4.76 -33.97 3.75
CA GLY A 527 5.72 -34.82 3.08
C GLY A 527 5.96 -34.51 1.62
N GLY A 528 7.06 -35.01 1.07
CA GLY A 528 7.66 -34.46 -0.14
C GLY A 528 8.77 -33.49 0.22
N ASN A 529 9.50 -33.02 -0.78
CA ASN A 529 10.61 -32.08 -0.58
C ASN A 529 10.08 -30.65 -0.74
N ASP A 530 9.75 -30.02 0.38
CA ASP A 530 9.03 -28.76 0.46
C ASP A 530 9.96 -27.55 0.66
N ILE A 531 9.46 -26.36 0.28
CA ILE A 531 10.09 -25.07 0.57
C ILE A 531 9.12 -24.23 1.39
N LEU A 532 9.45 -23.98 2.66
CA LEU A 532 8.66 -23.21 3.60
C LEU A 532 9.35 -21.87 3.89
N LYS A 533 8.60 -20.77 3.84
CA LYS A 533 9.12 -19.42 4.14
C LYS A 533 8.18 -18.69 5.10
N GLY A 534 8.66 -18.30 6.28
CA GLY A 534 7.89 -17.53 7.26
C GLY A 534 7.79 -16.04 6.91
N PHE A 535 8.92 -15.46 6.51
CA PHE A 535 9.16 -14.04 6.21
C PHE A 535 9.32 -13.15 7.44
N ALA A 536 8.25 -12.63 8.03
CA ALA A 536 8.35 -11.75 9.19
C ALA A 536 7.30 -12.11 10.23
N GLY A 537 7.63 -11.92 11.51
CA GLY A 537 6.83 -12.42 12.62
C GLY A 537 7.51 -13.64 13.24
N ASP A 538 7.02 -14.07 14.40
CA ASP A 538 7.55 -15.25 15.08
C ASP A 538 6.83 -16.49 14.52
N ASP A 539 7.45 -17.14 13.55
CA ASP A 539 6.85 -18.20 12.71
C ASP A 539 7.09 -19.60 13.26
N SER A 540 6.19 -20.54 12.92
CA SER A 540 6.35 -21.98 13.19
C SER A 540 6.33 -22.76 11.88
N LEU A 541 7.47 -23.36 11.53
CA LEU A 541 7.68 -24.09 10.27
C LEU A 541 7.99 -25.57 10.56
N ASP A 542 7.25 -26.49 9.95
CA ASP A 542 7.44 -27.94 10.08
C ASP A 542 7.53 -28.57 8.67
N GLY A 543 8.70 -29.07 8.27
CA GLY A 543 8.94 -29.69 6.96
C GLY A 543 8.16 -30.99 6.82
N GLY A 544 8.45 -31.95 7.69
CA GLY A 544 7.78 -33.25 7.74
C GLY A 544 8.66 -34.36 7.16
N ASP A 545 8.12 -35.19 6.27
CA ASP A 545 8.87 -36.27 5.61
C ASP A 545 9.42 -35.79 4.25
N GLY A 546 10.73 -35.66 4.07
CA GLY A 546 11.35 -35.28 2.79
C GLY A 546 12.66 -34.52 3.02
N ASP A 547 13.36 -34.19 1.94
CA ASP A 547 14.49 -33.25 2.05
C ASP A 547 13.94 -31.81 1.87
N ASP A 548 13.70 -31.10 2.96
CA ASP A 548 12.99 -29.82 3.01
C ASP A 548 13.92 -28.61 3.10
N VAL A 549 13.41 -27.43 2.71
CA VAL A 549 14.08 -26.14 2.88
C VAL A 549 13.19 -25.19 3.67
N LEU A 550 13.62 -24.83 4.88
CA LEU A 550 12.90 -23.93 5.77
C LEU A 550 13.65 -22.61 5.91
N LEU A 551 12.95 -21.49 5.72
CA LEU A 551 13.45 -20.13 5.94
C LEU A 551 12.53 -19.40 6.92
N GLY A 552 12.97 -19.19 8.17
CA GLY A 552 12.23 -18.46 9.21
C GLY A 552 12.00 -17.00 8.78
N GLY A 553 13.07 -16.20 8.79
CA GLY A 553 13.07 -14.86 8.24
C GLY A 553 13.41 -13.79 9.28
N ARG A 554 12.44 -12.97 9.67
CA ARG A 554 12.60 -11.96 10.72
C ARG A 554 11.63 -12.27 11.85
N GLY A 555 12.12 -12.42 13.06
CA GLY A 555 11.30 -12.83 14.19
C GLY A 555 12.02 -13.95 14.93
N SER A 556 11.50 -14.34 16.09
CA SER A 556 12.04 -15.51 16.80
C SER A 556 11.26 -16.74 16.34
N ASP A 557 11.85 -17.47 15.41
CA ASP A 557 11.18 -18.53 14.68
C ASP A 557 11.38 -19.91 15.36
N VAL A 558 10.47 -20.83 15.05
CA VAL A 558 10.56 -22.25 15.47
C VAL A 558 10.47 -23.13 14.24
N GLU A 559 11.57 -23.79 13.91
CA GLU A 559 11.72 -24.59 12.70
C GLU A 559 12.07 -26.05 13.01
N ASN A 560 11.36 -26.97 12.37
CA ASN A 560 11.58 -28.40 12.47
C ASN A 560 11.67 -29.01 11.06
N GLY A 561 12.83 -29.58 10.70
CA GLY A 561 13.04 -30.26 9.41
C GLY A 561 12.17 -31.51 9.31
N GLY A 562 12.35 -32.42 10.27
CA GLY A 562 11.55 -33.62 10.37
C GLY A 562 12.37 -34.85 10.00
N ALA A 563 12.04 -35.52 8.89
CA ALA A 563 12.76 -36.71 8.43
C ALA A 563 13.21 -36.54 6.99
N GLY A 564 14.51 -36.69 6.75
CA GLY A 564 15.17 -36.42 5.47
C GLY A 564 16.33 -35.46 5.71
N ASN A 565 17.06 -35.08 4.66
CA ASN A 565 18.22 -34.20 4.79
C ASN A 565 17.79 -32.75 4.55
N ASP A 566 17.55 -32.03 5.63
CA ASP A 566 16.91 -30.72 5.61
C ASP A 566 17.92 -29.58 5.58
N ALA A 567 17.51 -28.46 4.99
CA ALA A 567 18.26 -27.21 4.99
C ALA A 567 17.45 -26.09 5.66
N ILE A 568 17.85 -25.72 6.87
CA ILE A 568 17.09 -24.79 7.73
C ILE A 568 17.89 -23.51 8.00
N TYR A 569 17.24 -22.37 7.82
CA TYR A 569 17.82 -21.04 7.96
C TYR A 569 16.94 -20.17 8.88
N GLY A 570 17.34 -19.98 10.15
CA GLY A 570 16.63 -19.12 11.12
C GLY A 570 16.58 -17.66 10.67
N SER A 571 17.76 -17.13 10.37
CA SER A 571 18.01 -15.82 9.74
C SER A 571 18.15 -14.65 10.71
N ASN A 572 17.06 -14.07 11.21
CA ASN A 572 17.15 -12.91 12.09
C ASN A 572 16.14 -12.98 13.23
N GLY A 573 16.66 -13.23 14.43
CA GLY A 573 15.93 -13.26 15.68
C GLY A 573 16.52 -14.37 16.53
N ASN A 574 15.93 -14.66 17.69
CA ASN A 574 16.43 -15.76 18.51
C ASN A 574 15.69 -17.04 18.09
N ASP A 575 16.27 -17.79 17.17
CA ASP A 575 15.58 -18.87 16.47
C ASP A 575 15.78 -20.21 17.19
N THR A 576 14.79 -21.10 17.09
CA THR A 576 14.85 -22.47 17.61
C THR A 576 14.74 -23.46 16.46
N VAL A 577 15.87 -24.05 16.08
CA VAL A 577 16.01 -24.87 14.88
C VAL A 577 16.29 -26.33 15.26
N ASN A 578 15.49 -27.25 14.75
CA ASN A 578 15.67 -28.71 14.90
C ASN A 578 15.75 -29.38 13.52
N GLY A 579 16.85 -30.09 13.24
CA GLY A 579 17.05 -30.86 12.01
C GLY A 579 16.12 -32.07 11.96
N GLY A 580 16.29 -32.97 12.92
CA GLY A 580 15.43 -34.14 13.07
C GLY A 580 16.16 -35.43 12.71
N ASP A 581 15.66 -36.19 11.74
CA ASP A 581 16.28 -37.43 11.28
C ASP A 581 16.85 -37.26 9.87
N GLY A 582 18.16 -37.22 9.70
CA GLY A 582 18.84 -37.09 8.41
C GLY A 582 20.20 -36.44 8.56
N ASP A 583 20.94 -36.25 7.46
CA ASP A 583 22.17 -35.46 7.49
C ASP A 583 21.82 -33.98 7.19
N ASP A 584 21.58 -33.18 8.23
CA ASP A 584 20.95 -31.86 8.12
C ASP A 584 21.95 -30.69 8.05
N LEU A 585 21.50 -29.57 7.48
CA LEU A 585 22.20 -28.29 7.45
C LEU A 585 21.39 -27.21 8.17
N LEU A 586 21.88 -26.76 9.32
CA LEU A 586 21.23 -25.76 10.16
C LEU A 586 22.06 -24.48 10.22
N LYS A 587 21.41 -23.31 10.09
CA LYS A 587 22.04 -22.00 10.23
C LYS A 587 21.16 -21.05 11.06
N GLY A 588 21.63 -20.63 12.23
CA GLY A 588 20.98 -19.58 13.04
C GLY A 588 21.13 -18.20 12.40
N ASN A 589 22.37 -17.84 12.08
CA ASN A 589 22.83 -16.58 11.48
C ASN A 589 23.02 -15.43 12.47
N ASN A 590 21.98 -14.69 12.89
CA ASN A 590 22.16 -13.54 13.77
C ASN A 590 21.25 -13.62 14.98
N HIS A 591 21.79 -13.18 16.13
CA HIS A 591 21.21 -13.20 17.48
C HIS A 591 21.44 -14.55 18.15
N ASN A 592 20.78 -14.78 19.28
CA ASN A 592 21.12 -15.94 20.11
C ASN A 592 20.22 -17.11 19.71
N ASP A 593 20.78 -18.04 18.94
CA ASP A 593 20.04 -19.15 18.35
C ASP A 593 20.21 -20.45 19.13
N THR A 594 19.22 -21.33 19.05
CA THR A 594 19.28 -22.70 19.59
C THR A 594 19.13 -23.70 18.45
N LEU A 595 20.16 -24.52 18.21
CA LEU A 595 20.20 -25.49 17.10
C LEU A 595 20.39 -26.91 17.64
N ASP A 596 19.57 -27.85 17.18
CA ASP A 596 19.71 -29.30 17.44
C ASP A 596 19.73 -30.07 16.12
N GLY A 597 20.82 -30.76 15.83
CA GLY A 597 20.98 -31.57 14.61
C GLY A 597 20.07 -32.81 14.63
N GLY A 598 19.98 -33.48 15.77
CA GLY A 598 19.15 -34.66 15.94
C GLY A 598 19.89 -35.95 15.57
N LYS A 599 19.41 -36.71 14.59
CA LYS A 599 20.03 -37.97 14.16
C LYS A 599 20.59 -37.84 12.75
N GLY A 600 21.89 -38.02 12.62
CA GLY A 600 22.58 -38.14 11.35
C GLY A 600 23.90 -37.41 11.44
N ASN A 601 24.56 -37.13 10.32
CA ASN A 601 25.81 -36.41 10.32
C ASN A 601 25.55 -34.95 9.96
N ASP A 602 25.27 -34.16 10.99
CA ASP A 602 24.70 -32.82 10.82
C ASP A 602 25.78 -31.76 10.68
N THR A 603 25.42 -30.63 10.08
CA THR A 603 26.27 -29.45 9.99
C THR A 603 25.52 -28.23 10.51
N LEU A 604 25.96 -27.71 11.66
CA LEU A 604 25.35 -26.59 12.36
C LEU A 604 26.26 -25.36 12.31
N TYR A 605 25.68 -24.21 12.03
CA TYR A 605 26.31 -22.89 12.11
C TYR A 605 25.49 -21.98 13.02
N GLY A 606 26.04 -21.59 14.17
CA GLY A 606 25.42 -20.60 15.07
C GLY A 606 25.34 -19.24 14.38
N GLY A 607 26.50 -18.63 14.13
CA GLY A 607 26.61 -17.38 13.38
C GLY A 607 27.17 -16.26 14.23
N ALA A 608 26.36 -15.25 14.51
CA ALA A 608 26.75 -14.10 15.30
C ALA A 608 25.87 -13.99 16.54
N HIS A 609 26.50 -13.62 17.66
CA HIS A 609 25.97 -13.59 19.02
C HIS A 609 26.09 -14.96 19.73
N HIS A 610 25.35 -15.19 20.81
CA HIS A 610 25.63 -16.30 21.72
C HIS A 610 24.70 -17.47 21.41
N ASP A 611 25.24 -18.49 20.77
CA ASP A 611 24.47 -19.61 20.24
C ASP A 611 24.59 -20.85 21.14
N THR A 612 23.54 -21.68 21.14
CA THR A 612 23.54 -22.99 21.80
C THR A 612 23.30 -24.08 20.76
N MET A 613 24.23 -25.03 20.66
CA MET A 613 24.21 -26.07 19.63
C MET A 613 24.36 -27.48 20.21
N SER A 614 23.61 -28.42 19.64
CA SER A 614 23.64 -29.85 19.90
C SER A 614 23.79 -30.62 18.58
N GLY A 615 24.85 -31.43 18.43
CA GLY A 615 25.03 -32.29 17.26
C GLY A 615 24.03 -33.44 17.26
N GLY A 616 24.00 -34.17 18.38
CA GLY A 616 23.01 -35.22 18.60
C GLY A 616 23.63 -36.60 18.44
N THR A 617 23.19 -37.39 17.45
CA THR A 617 23.83 -38.67 17.16
C THR A 617 24.35 -38.72 15.74
N GLY A 618 25.64 -38.99 15.58
CA GLY A 618 26.29 -39.17 14.28
C GLY A 618 27.66 -38.52 14.29
N ALA A 619 28.20 -38.15 13.14
CA ALA A 619 29.51 -37.49 13.07
C ALA A 619 29.33 -36.05 12.61
N ASP A 620 29.14 -35.17 13.58
CA ASP A 620 28.60 -33.84 13.38
C ASP A 620 29.68 -32.77 13.19
N ARG A 621 29.28 -31.63 12.63
CA ARG A 621 30.13 -30.45 12.50
C ARG A 621 29.41 -29.24 13.08
N LEU A 622 29.95 -28.69 14.16
CA LEU A 622 29.39 -27.52 14.84
C LEU A 622 30.37 -26.35 14.71
N TYR A 623 29.83 -25.20 14.31
CA TYR A 623 30.57 -23.95 14.16
C TYR A 623 29.86 -22.83 14.92
N GLY A 624 30.44 -22.35 16.03
CA GLY A 624 29.94 -21.24 16.87
C GLY A 624 29.81 -19.96 16.08
N GLY A 625 30.95 -19.40 15.69
CA GLY A 625 31.02 -18.19 14.89
C GLY A 625 31.61 -17.05 15.71
N THR A 626 30.82 -16.03 16.02
CA THR A 626 31.25 -14.92 16.88
C THR A 626 30.31 -14.78 18.07
N GLY A 627 30.84 -14.63 19.27
CA GLY A 627 30.07 -14.59 20.50
C GLY A 627 30.52 -15.72 21.43
N ASN A 628 29.96 -15.76 22.64
CA ASN A 628 30.25 -16.82 23.60
C ASN A 628 29.27 -17.97 23.39
N ASP A 629 29.70 -19.01 22.69
CA ASP A 629 28.85 -20.09 22.23
C ASP A 629 28.94 -21.34 23.12
N ILE A 630 27.87 -22.16 23.11
CA ILE A 630 27.82 -23.45 23.79
C ILE A 630 27.63 -24.55 22.74
N LEU A 631 28.62 -25.43 22.58
CA LEU A 631 28.62 -26.52 21.59
C LEU A 631 28.70 -27.88 22.27
N ASN A 632 27.74 -28.77 21.99
CA ASN A 632 27.76 -30.16 22.46
C ASN A 632 27.74 -31.13 21.26
N GLY A 633 28.80 -31.92 21.08
CA GLY A 633 28.87 -32.97 20.05
C GLY A 633 27.92 -34.13 20.32
N ASN A 634 27.75 -34.47 21.60
CA ASN A 634 26.94 -35.60 22.08
C ASN A 634 27.52 -36.97 21.69
N ARG A 635 26.98 -37.68 20.70
CA ARG A 635 27.42 -39.04 20.39
C ARG A 635 27.92 -39.13 18.96
N GLY A 636 29.24 -39.26 18.84
CA GLY A 636 29.92 -39.82 17.70
C GLY A 636 31.26 -39.13 17.49
N ASN A 637 31.79 -39.11 16.26
CA ASN A 637 33.13 -38.54 16.07
C ASN A 637 32.98 -37.14 15.48
N ASP A 638 32.87 -36.16 16.36
CA ASP A 638 32.38 -34.83 16.03
C ASP A 638 33.52 -33.85 15.79
N ARG A 639 33.20 -32.76 15.10
CA ARG A 639 34.10 -31.62 14.91
C ARG A 639 33.46 -30.36 15.42
N LEU A 640 33.99 -29.83 16.50
CA LEU A 640 33.49 -28.61 17.13
C LEU A 640 34.50 -27.48 16.90
N ARG A 641 33.99 -26.31 16.53
CA ARG A 641 34.76 -25.08 16.47
C ARG A 641 33.97 -23.94 17.09
N GLY A 642 34.49 -23.33 18.14
CA GLY A 642 33.88 -22.21 18.84
C GLY A 642 33.90 -20.97 17.93
N GLY A 643 35.04 -20.30 17.83
CA GLY A 643 35.19 -19.17 16.93
C GLY A 643 35.84 -17.99 17.61
N ASP A 644 35.21 -16.82 17.53
CA ASP A 644 35.62 -15.65 18.30
C ASP A 644 34.68 -15.51 19.51
N GLY A 645 35.20 -15.33 20.72
CA GLY A 645 34.42 -15.25 21.96
C GLY A 645 34.89 -16.29 22.97
N ASN A 646 34.32 -16.26 24.17
CA ASN A 646 34.65 -17.23 25.22
C ASN A 646 33.66 -18.38 25.15
N ASP A 647 34.07 -19.47 24.51
CA ASP A 647 33.19 -20.57 24.13
C ASP A 647 33.24 -21.72 25.15
N HIS A 648 32.19 -22.54 25.17
CA HIS A 648 32.13 -23.80 25.91
C HIS A 648 31.83 -24.95 24.96
N LEU A 649 32.82 -25.84 24.79
CA LEU A 649 32.76 -26.95 23.85
C LEU A 649 32.88 -28.28 24.57
N SER A 650 31.96 -29.21 24.30
CA SER A 650 31.95 -30.56 24.87
C SER A 650 31.78 -31.63 23.78
N GLY A 651 32.77 -32.52 23.62
CA GLY A 651 32.71 -33.67 22.69
C GLY A 651 31.76 -34.77 23.19
N GLN A 652 31.70 -34.95 24.50
CA GLN A 652 30.90 -35.95 25.21
C GLN A 652 31.34 -37.40 25.00
N ARG A 653 30.98 -38.06 23.89
CA ARG A 653 31.33 -39.48 23.68
C ARG A 653 31.91 -39.66 22.30
N ASN A 654 32.83 -40.63 22.21
CA ASN A 654 33.55 -41.05 21.02
C ASN A 654 34.72 -40.09 20.71
N ASN A 655 35.34 -40.18 19.52
CA ASN A 655 36.63 -39.49 19.31
C ASN A 655 36.39 -38.17 18.58
N ASP A 656 36.60 -37.08 19.28
CA ASP A 656 36.23 -35.75 18.83
C ASP A 656 37.44 -34.90 18.44
N HIS A 657 37.18 -33.89 17.63
CA HIS A 657 38.15 -32.88 17.24
C HIS A 657 37.61 -31.49 17.55
N ILE A 658 38.09 -30.91 18.65
CA ILE A 658 37.54 -29.71 19.26
C ILE A 658 38.56 -28.58 19.14
N LYS A 659 38.08 -27.41 18.71
CA LYS A 659 38.87 -26.19 18.65
C LYS A 659 38.09 -25.02 19.26
N GLY A 660 38.60 -24.44 20.35
CA GLY A 660 38.04 -23.23 20.98
C GLY A 660 38.02 -22.07 19.99
N GLY A 661 39.17 -21.43 19.77
CA GLY A 661 39.28 -20.35 18.81
C GLY A 661 40.00 -19.14 19.37
N ALA A 662 39.31 -18.02 19.51
CA ALA A 662 39.85 -16.79 20.05
C ALA A 662 38.99 -16.30 21.21
N GLY A 663 39.55 -16.19 22.40
CA GLY A 663 38.83 -15.91 23.63
C GLY A 663 39.30 -16.89 24.71
N ASP A 664 38.75 -16.77 25.90
CA ASP A 664 39.08 -17.68 27.00
C ASP A 664 38.09 -18.84 26.98
N ASP A 665 38.47 -19.97 26.36
CA ASP A 665 37.57 -21.07 26.04
C ASP A 665 37.58 -22.19 27.10
N ILE A 666 36.45 -22.91 27.23
CA ILE A 666 36.35 -24.17 27.97
C ILE A 666 36.24 -25.30 26.96
N VAL A 667 37.21 -26.21 26.99
CA VAL A 667 37.32 -27.34 26.06
C VAL A 667 37.27 -28.66 26.83
N ASP A 668 36.16 -29.39 26.67
CA ASP A 668 35.93 -30.71 27.26
C ASP A 668 35.86 -31.80 26.17
N GLY A 669 36.84 -32.70 26.14
CA GLY A 669 36.84 -33.84 25.20
C GLY A 669 35.73 -34.86 25.48
N GLY A 670 35.44 -35.11 26.76
CA GLY A 670 34.54 -36.19 27.17
C GLY A 670 35.19 -37.58 27.12
N GLU A 671 34.39 -38.62 26.91
CA GLU A 671 34.82 -40.02 26.78
C GLU A 671 35.37 -40.30 25.38
N GLY A 672 36.66 -40.61 25.23
CA GLY A 672 37.14 -41.01 23.93
C GLY A 672 38.63 -40.93 23.72
N ARG A 673 39.00 -40.50 22.52
CA ARG A 673 40.39 -40.17 22.21
C ARG A 673 40.41 -38.89 21.40
N ASP A 674 40.53 -37.77 22.11
CA ASP A 674 40.15 -36.48 21.57
C ASP A 674 41.34 -35.63 21.18
N TRP A 675 41.10 -34.77 20.21
CA TRP A 675 42.07 -33.84 19.63
C TRP A 675 41.63 -32.43 19.97
N LEU A 676 42.32 -31.84 20.95
CA LEU A 676 41.91 -30.60 21.58
C LEU A 676 42.85 -29.46 21.19
N PHE A 677 42.26 -28.32 20.85
CA PHE A 677 42.93 -27.07 20.55
C PHE A 677 42.23 -25.94 21.29
N GLY A 678 42.98 -25.16 22.07
CA GLY A 678 42.44 -24.00 22.79
C GLY A 678 42.31 -22.83 21.82
N GLY A 679 43.44 -22.41 21.27
CA GLY A 679 43.50 -21.34 20.29
C GLY A 679 44.24 -20.14 20.86
N THR A 680 43.63 -18.96 20.91
CA THR A 680 44.24 -17.76 21.52
C THR A 680 43.39 -17.24 22.65
N GLY A 681 43.99 -16.96 23.80
CA GLY A 681 43.28 -16.57 25.02
C GLY A 681 43.71 -17.50 26.13
N ALA A 682 43.14 -17.35 27.32
CA ALA A 682 43.44 -18.20 28.47
C ALA A 682 42.44 -19.38 28.50
N ASP A 683 42.84 -20.50 27.91
CA ASP A 683 41.94 -21.63 27.71
C ASP A 683 41.97 -22.62 28.89
N SER A 684 40.84 -23.28 29.15
CA SER A 684 40.68 -24.29 30.19
C SER A 684 40.29 -25.63 29.58
N PHE A 685 41.19 -26.62 29.70
CA PHE A 685 40.95 -27.99 29.23
C PHE A 685 40.42 -28.85 30.37
N VAL A 686 39.17 -29.30 30.28
CA VAL A 686 38.54 -30.13 31.31
C VAL A 686 38.97 -31.58 31.14
N PHE A 687 39.44 -32.19 32.23
CA PHE A 687 39.79 -33.62 32.23
C PHE A 687 39.32 -34.32 33.50
N ALA A 688 38.61 -35.44 33.34
CA ALA A 688 38.03 -36.18 34.46
C ALA A 688 38.22 -37.71 34.31
N ALA A 689 37.83 -38.45 35.35
CA ALA A 689 37.79 -39.90 35.27
C ALA A 689 36.83 -40.36 34.17
N THR A 690 37.18 -41.45 33.48
CA THR A 690 36.45 -42.05 32.34
C THR A 690 36.54 -41.31 31.01
N TYR A 691 37.32 -40.22 30.93
CA TYR A 691 37.50 -39.46 29.69
C TYR A 691 38.34 -40.18 28.63
N GLY A 692 39.09 -41.23 28.97
CA GLY A 692 39.86 -41.97 27.97
C GLY A 692 41.20 -41.27 27.65
N THR A 693 41.51 -41.05 26.38
CA THR A 693 42.88 -40.67 25.93
C THR A 693 42.92 -39.39 25.10
N ASP A 694 43.23 -38.26 25.71
CA ASP A 694 43.13 -36.98 25.01
C ASP A 694 44.48 -36.37 24.70
N SER A 695 44.48 -35.48 23.71
CA SER A 695 45.69 -34.80 23.25
C SER A 695 45.43 -33.32 22.99
N ILE A 696 46.20 -32.47 23.67
CA ILE A 696 46.23 -31.01 23.48
C ILE A 696 47.36 -30.67 22.50
N HIS A 697 47.07 -29.90 21.45
CA HIS A 697 47.97 -29.71 20.32
C HIS A 697 48.58 -28.31 20.19
N ASP A 698 48.09 -27.31 20.93
CA ASP A 698 48.52 -25.91 20.84
C ASP A 698 48.66 -25.20 22.20
N TRP A 699 48.99 -25.98 23.24
CA TRP A 699 49.23 -25.51 24.61
C TRP A 699 50.08 -24.24 24.72
N GLN A 700 49.61 -23.27 25.50
CA GLN A 700 50.28 -22.02 25.82
C GLN A 700 50.65 -21.95 27.31
N ASP A 701 51.92 -22.22 27.57
CA ASP A 701 52.53 -22.16 28.92
C ASP A 701 52.27 -20.81 29.62
N GLY A 702 51.78 -20.86 30.86
CA GLY A 702 51.43 -19.70 31.68
C GLY A 702 50.21 -18.91 31.21
N ILE A 703 49.44 -19.44 30.26
CA ILE A 703 48.21 -18.86 29.74
C ILE A 703 47.06 -19.86 29.90
N ASP A 704 47.24 -21.08 29.40
CA ASP A 704 46.24 -22.15 29.47
C ASP A 704 46.28 -22.88 30.82
N ASN A 705 45.19 -23.56 31.17
CA ASN A 705 45.13 -24.44 32.33
C ASN A 705 44.39 -25.75 32.02
N ILE A 706 44.61 -26.74 32.89
CA ILE A 706 43.88 -28.01 32.91
C ILE A 706 42.96 -28.03 34.12
N ASP A 707 41.65 -28.12 33.89
CA ASP A 707 40.68 -28.30 34.98
C ASP A 707 40.65 -29.77 35.43
N LEU A 708 41.20 -30.00 36.62
CA LEU A 708 41.23 -31.30 37.30
C LEU A 708 40.33 -31.33 38.55
N THR A 709 39.44 -30.35 38.71
CA THR A 709 38.58 -30.22 39.90
C THR A 709 37.70 -31.47 40.10
N ALA A 710 37.33 -32.17 39.02
CA ALA A 710 36.57 -33.40 39.06
C ALA A 710 37.27 -34.55 39.82
N PHE A 711 38.60 -34.54 39.93
CA PHE A 711 39.35 -35.52 40.72
C PHE A 711 39.38 -35.21 42.23
N GLY A 712 39.01 -33.98 42.63
CA GLY A 712 39.01 -33.55 44.03
C GLY A 712 40.41 -33.36 44.64
N PHE A 713 41.40 -33.07 43.79
CA PHE A 713 42.75 -32.76 44.25
C PHE A 713 42.82 -31.37 44.89
N THR A 714 43.67 -31.23 45.89
CA THR A 714 43.87 -29.99 46.66
C THR A 714 45.34 -29.53 46.70
N ASP A 715 46.28 -30.40 46.29
CA ASP A 715 47.72 -30.10 46.30
C ASP A 715 48.42 -30.63 45.04
N PHE A 716 48.94 -29.71 44.21
CA PHE A 716 49.64 -30.05 42.97
C PHE A 716 50.83 -31.00 43.19
N ALA A 717 51.70 -30.66 44.14
CA ALA A 717 52.99 -31.32 44.31
C ALA A 717 52.86 -32.78 44.77
N THR A 718 51.85 -33.08 45.58
CA THR A 718 51.64 -34.41 46.17
C THR A 718 50.56 -35.23 45.47
N GLU A 719 49.60 -34.61 44.80
CA GLU A 719 48.45 -35.30 44.22
C GLU A 719 48.48 -35.31 42.69
N VAL A 720 48.94 -34.25 42.03
CA VAL A 720 48.94 -34.16 40.55
C VAL A 720 50.27 -34.63 39.96
N LEU A 721 51.40 -34.13 40.47
CA LEU A 721 52.73 -34.37 39.89
C LEU A 721 53.12 -35.87 39.84
N ASN A 722 52.55 -36.70 40.73
CA ASN A 722 52.76 -38.14 40.74
C ASN A 722 52.14 -38.87 39.52
N HIS A 723 51.24 -38.21 38.79
CA HIS A 723 50.62 -38.72 37.57
C HIS A 723 51.32 -38.23 36.30
N ALA A 724 52.29 -37.33 36.42
CA ALA A 724 52.95 -36.69 35.29
C ALA A 724 54.23 -37.43 34.87
N SER A 725 54.44 -37.57 33.56
CA SER A 725 55.64 -38.16 32.97
C SER A 725 56.00 -37.50 31.65
N GLN A 726 57.29 -37.48 31.31
CA GLN A 726 57.74 -37.00 30.00
C GLN A 726 57.86 -38.17 29.02
N VAL A 727 57.22 -38.07 27.85
CA VAL A 727 57.36 -39.03 26.74
C VAL A 727 57.81 -38.26 25.49
N GLY A 728 59.09 -38.41 25.11
CA GLY A 728 59.62 -37.66 23.97
C GLY A 728 59.63 -36.16 24.25
N ALA A 729 58.90 -35.38 23.45
CA ALA A 729 58.72 -33.93 23.62
C ALA A 729 57.45 -33.56 24.39
N ASP A 730 56.64 -34.55 24.80
CA ASP A 730 55.28 -34.33 25.27
C ASP A 730 55.17 -34.62 26.77
N LEU A 731 54.34 -33.85 27.48
CA LEU A 731 53.94 -34.10 28.86
C LEU A 731 52.75 -35.07 28.83
N VAL A 732 52.78 -36.11 29.65
CA VAL A 732 51.72 -37.11 29.74
C VAL A 732 51.26 -37.25 31.19
N LEU A 733 49.98 -36.95 31.44
CA LEU A 733 49.30 -37.22 32.72
C LEU A 733 48.55 -38.55 32.60
N THR A 734 48.69 -39.44 33.59
CA THR A 734 48.05 -40.77 33.57
C THR A 734 47.29 -41.05 34.87
N PHE A 735 45.97 -41.16 34.77
CA PHE A 735 45.04 -41.45 35.86
C PHE A 735 44.36 -42.80 35.63
N GLY A 736 45.04 -43.88 35.97
CA GLY A 736 44.52 -45.23 35.72
C GLY A 736 44.51 -45.59 34.23
N SER A 737 43.31 -45.70 33.64
CA SER A 737 43.15 -45.91 32.19
C SER A 737 43.07 -44.61 31.39
N ASP A 738 42.84 -43.48 32.08
CA ASP A 738 42.67 -42.17 31.46
C ASP A 738 44.04 -41.49 31.29
N VAL A 739 44.29 -40.91 30.12
CA VAL A 739 45.58 -40.34 29.73
C VAL A 739 45.35 -39.00 29.04
N LEU A 740 45.99 -37.94 29.52
CA LEU A 740 46.03 -36.64 28.84
C LEU A 740 47.46 -36.39 28.35
N THR A 741 47.61 -36.10 27.06
CA THR A 741 48.90 -35.74 26.44
C THR A 741 48.92 -34.29 26.04
N ILE A 742 49.92 -33.54 26.49
CA ILE A 742 50.16 -32.15 26.09
C ILE A 742 51.37 -32.15 25.16
N ASN A 743 51.12 -31.86 23.89
CA ASN A 743 52.15 -31.98 22.87
C ASN A 743 53.16 -30.84 22.97
N ASN A 744 54.45 -31.17 22.86
CA ASN A 744 55.57 -30.24 22.92
C ASN A 744 55.68 -29.43 24.24
N PHE A 745 55.16 -29.94 25.35
CA PHE A 745 55.31 -29.35 26.68
C PHE A 745 56.24 -30.18 27.57
N LEU A 746 57.13 -29.52 28.30
CA LEU A 746 58.14 -30.20 29.11
C LEU A 746 57.68 -30.32 30.56
N LEU A 747 57.89 -31.49 31.16
CA LEU A 747 57.60 -31.75 32.58
C LEU A 747 58.34 -30.79 33.54
N ALA A 748 59.46 -30.21 33.10
CA ALA A 748 60.21 -29.24 33.90
C ALA A 748 59.51 -27.88 34.02
N ASP A 749 58.60 -27.59 33.09
CA ASP A 749 57.86 -26.33 33.02
C ASP A 749 56.45 -26.49 33.63
N PHE A 750 56.00 -27.72 33.92
CA PHE A 750 54.71 -28.02 34.55
C PHE A 750 54.68 -27.65 36.04
N ASP A 751 53.86 -26.68 36.43
CA ASP A 751 53.71 -26.18 37.80
C ASP A 751 52.24 -26.02 38.26
N ASP A 752 52.04 -25.44 39.45
CA ASP A 752 50.71 -25.30 40.06
C ASP A 752 49.82 -24.28 39.36
N SER A 753 50.36 -23.43 38.49
CA SER A 753 49.59 -22.48 37.69
C SER A 753 48.95 -23.10 36.45
N ASP A 754 49.44 -24.24 35.99
CA ASP A 754 48.92 -24.97 34.82
C ASP A 754 47.64 -25.78 35.11
N VAL A 755 47.21 -25.85 36.36
CA VAL A 755 46.06 -26.67 36.76
C VAL A 755 45.07 -25.93 37.65
N LEU A 756 43.78 -26.20 37.44
CA LEU A 756 42.70 -25.82 38.35
C LEU A 756 42.40 -26.99 39.29
N LEU A 757 42.48 -26.73 40.61
CA LEU A 757 42.24 -27.71 41.68
C LEU A 757 41.11 -27.24 42.61
N THR A 758 40.61 -28.13 43.48
CA THR A 758 39.49 -27.84 44.40
C THR A 758 39.81 -26.98 45.62
#